data_AF-A0A7C2X2L3-F1
#
_entry.id   AF-A0A7C2X2L3-F1
#
_cell.length_a   1.000
_cell.length_b   1.000
_cell.length_c   1.000
_cell.angle_alpha   90.00
_cell.angle_beta   90.00
_cell.angle_gamma   90.00
#
_symmetry.space_group_name_H-M   'P 1'
#
loop_
_entity.id
_entity.type
_entity.pdbx_description
1 polymer ?
#
loop_
_entity_poly.entity_id
_entity_poly.type
_entity_poly.pdbx_seq_one_letter_code
_entity_poly.pdbx_strand_id
1 'polypeptide(L)'
;MASMTSNSVFFSDNNAGPAVRLEDLLAAGRRNDANRRAGRRARKSEVAGAALVAAMIGAQFAEEAEASDDLARPAGDLDFLKAVRICGGHNALAASADDGGTNSVAPATHAHSGHASAPSFAAFTTAAASRIASQNPQRVTDDEPHSGVHPTGGQTSGGATTSGHVHGGSTGATSGTTTGTTSGTTTTSGGHTHSGATTSSGSALPHPTNPAMQKEHIAVMNLVPISGATHVAVNDGSWFDPKTWANGQVPGDGAKVLIPEGVTVDYDGASKASIFTVRVDGKLDFATDVDTFMEVDTFVVAPTGTLTIGTEGNPVDPNVTATISFADNGPINVAWDPMLLSRGLISHGTVDIHGAEKDAFLKVAIDPMKGDTTLTLEVPPQGWQVGDKIVLTGTHLVPNKSGGAHTPVTSVTQDEELVITAINGNVVTFDKPLQYDHEGPRADLKAYVSNFSRNVVFENEGGALTPTHERGHVMLMHSDNIVVKYAEFDELGRTDKSVRSFDVTSLTSVQPDSNVKGRYAFHIHRAGVGDQEHPAIVEGNSVWGSPGWGFVHHDSNAIFSNNAAYDVFGAAFVAETGNETGRWDHNIAIKSLGVDHITKDGADVSAFDLGRTGTGFWFQGRLVEAVGNVAASIPSGAGFTYFHRGADANHIPIDPHNTNLPDALRYLDSVRTNAPNITIFLNNESIATQTGLEIIKANPRQDHDLRSLLEGFTAWEVKTGVHLEYTGHYTIKDLDVVASDTKGIGNNFTVGVDLFNNVFDVVVNGANIEGFHTGVAMAKKGVAGLNFMNGKDQWDYIYIDVNVKGATYSFTNRTPGDKFLTAADLVEDRLSLTPGFLDTHLKMVNGVYNMSGTKLDSIGSTASYKVWDPDYINAAELRGSIEQNGYWTTQDGRRVAMIEEYAADRATGDVIKVAYFVEIPSTYKLAAGGFTRTTPSYNGLLNENSKAPIAVDDVASVQQGKSVVIDVLANDMDPDGDKIVLDGLFSQHGHVVMNKDGTVTYFADSNFQGEDVFYYFVQDANGDITKAQVAVTVDI
;
A
#
# COMPACT_ATOMS: atom_id res chain seq x y z
N MET A 1 -11.68 -5.10 64.11
CA MET A 1 -11.82 -6.55 64.38
C MET A 1 -11.09 -7.23 63.23
N ALA A 2 -9.78 -7.51 63.36
CA ALA A 2 -9.13 -8.59 64.15
C ALA A 2 -9.00 -9.86 63.28
N SER A 3 -7.81 -10.45 63.08
CA SER A 3 -6.43 -10.18 63.57
C SER A 3 -5.43 -10.55 62.45
N MET A 4 -4.33 -9.81 62.18
CA MET A 4 -3.05 -9.78 62.93
C MET A 4 -2.42 -11.19 63.12
N THR A 5 -1.10 -11.40 63.02
CA THR A 5 0.08 -10.51 62.84
C THR A 5 1.11 -11.26 61.93
N SER A 6 2.33 -10.88 61.56
CA SER A 6 3.43 -9.95 62.01
C SER A 6 4.57 -10.08 60.95
N ASN A 7 5.64 -9.29 60.80
CA ASN A 7 6.28 -8.11 61.43
C ASN A 7 7.38 -7.60 60.45
N SER A 8 8.10 -6.47 60.60
CA SER A 8 7.89 -5.14 61.21
C SER A 8 9.13 -4.24 60.93
N VAL A 9 9.17 -2.99 61.44
CA VAL A 9 10.32 -2.01 61.48
C VAL A 9 10.54 -1.14 60.22
N PHE A 10 10.61 0.21 60.25
CA PHE A 10 10.11 1.25 61.20
C PHE A 10 10.25 2.71 60.64
N PHE A 11 9.32 3.61 61.03
CA PHE A 11 9.45 5.12 61.13
C PHE A 11 9.65 5.99 59.85
N SER A 12 9.21 7.26 59.73
CA SER A 12 8.42 8.16 60.63
C SER A 12 7.83 9.42 59.91
N ASP A 13 6.59 9.84 60.27
CA ASP A 13 6.11 11.19 60.70
C ASP A 13 6.65 12.54 60.10
N ASN A 14 5.88 13.65 59.96
CA ASN A 14 4.43 13.96 60.13
C ASN A 14 4.02 15.37 59.59
N ASN A 15 2.69 15.63 59.48
CA ASN A 15 1.98 16.94 59.56
C ASN A 15 2.16 18.04 58.47
N ALA A 16 1.21 18.96 58.20
CA ALA A 16 -0.12 19.25 58.81
C ALA A 16 -1.16 19.79 57.78
N GLY A 17 -2.46 19.73 58.12
CA GLY A 17 -3.56 20.47 57.46
C GLY A 17 -4.12 21.61 58.33
N PRO A 18 -4.99 22.51 57.79
CA PRO A 18 -6.44 22.42 58.07
C PRO A 18 -7.33 23.00 56.92
N ALA A 19 -8.68 23.08 56.98
CA ALA A 19 -9.73 22.17 57.46
C ALA A 19 -11.12 22.70 57.01
N VAL A 20 -11.92 21.86 56.33
CA VAL A 20 -13.40 21.80 56.23
C VAL A 20 -14.24 23.10 56.16
N ARG A 21 -15.11 23.17 55.13
CA ARG A 21 -16.54 23.52 55.33
C ARG A 21 -17.44 22.42 54.77
N LEU A 22 -18.64 22.31 55.33
CA LEU A 22 -19.56 21.16 55.17
C LEU A 22 -20.94 21.64 54.69
N GLU A 23 -20.97 22.13 53.45
CA GLU A 23 -22.19 22.58 52.76
C GLU A 23 -22.15 21.96 51.32
N ASP A 24 -23.29 21.85 50.63
CA ASP A 24 -23.51 21.18 49.31
C ASP A 24 -23.65 19.64 49.23
N LEU A 25 -23.51 18.87 50.32
CA LEU A 25 -23.77 17.41 50.32
C LEU A 25 -25.29 17.04 50.31
N LEU A 26 -26.10 17.72 49.47
CA LEU A 26 -27.56 17.51 49.35
C LEU A 26 -28.13 17.58 47.91
N ALA A 27 -27.30 17.33 46.88
CA ALA A 27 -27.74 17.35 45.47
C ALA A 27 -27.67 15.99 44.72
N ALA A 28 -27.05 14.96 45.29
CA ALA A 28 -26.76 13.68 44.61
C ALA A 28 -27.85 12.60 44.83
N GLY A 29 -29.13 12.93 44.61
CA GLY A 29 -30.24 12.05 45.00
C GLY A 29 -31.52 12.09 44.17
N ARG A 30 -31.56 12.76 43.00
CA ARG A 30 -32.73 12.81 42.09
C ARG A 30 -32.35 13.31 40.68
N ARG A 31 -31.72 12.48 39.82
CA ARG A 31 -31.55 12.82 38.39
C ARG A 31 -31.34 11.68 37.36
N ASN A 32 -31.55 10.41 37.71
CA ASN A 32 -31.36 9.28 36.76
C ASN A 32 -32.59 8.84 35.95
N ASP A 33 -33.79 9.40 36.19
CA ASP A 33 -35.04 8.95 35.52
C ASP A 33 -35.55 9.89 34.40
N ALA A 34 -34.93 11.04 34.16
CA ALA A 34 -35.44 12.04 33.21
C ALA A 34 -35.16 11.69 31.73
N ASN A 35 -33.92 11.36 31.38
CA ASN A 35 -33.51 11.26 29.97
C ASN A 35 -33.94 9.97 29.26
N ARG A 36 -34.43 8.95 29.98
CA ARG A 36 -34.98 7.71 29.38
C ARG A 36 -36.43 7.82 28.88
N ARG A 37 -37.08 9.00 28.96
CA ARG A 37 -38.48 9.19 28.49
C ARG A 37 -38.73 10.35 27.52
N ALA A 38 -37.73 11.19 27.22
CA ALA A 38 -37.93 12.38 26.37
C ALA A 38 -37.82 12.13 24.84
N GLY A 39 -37.09 11.10 24.39
CA GLY A 39 -36.83 10.88 22.95
C GLY A 39 -37.96 10.22 22.15
N ARG A 40 -39.05 9.76 22.76
CA ARG A 40 -40.02 8.84 22.14
C ARG A 40 -41.31 9.48 21.57
N ARG A 41 -41.34 10.81 21.38
CA ARG A 41 -42.48 11.56 20.79
C ARG A 41 -42.08 12.86 20.05
N ALA A 42 -41.18 12.83 19.07
CA ALA A 42 -40.94 13.98 18.17
C ALA A 42 -40.27 13.63 16.82
N ARG A 43 -40.98 12.90 15.95
CA ARG A 43 -40.86 12.90 14.47
C ARG A 43 -41.92 11.96 13.90
N LYS A 44 -43.11 12.51 13.62
CA LYS A 44 -44.23 11.76 12.99
C LYS A 44 -45.00 12.67 12.03
N SER A 45 -44.28 13.18 11.05
CA SER A 45 -44.74 13.93 9.88
C SER A 45 -43.65 13.80 8.81
N GLU A 46 -44.05 13.83 7.53
CA GLU A 46 -43.13 13.86 6.38
C GLU A 46 -42.23 12.62 6.19
N VAL A 47 -42.87 11.44 6.13
CA VAL A 47 -42.54 10.46 5.08
C VAL A 47 -43.83 10.13 4.34
N ALA A 48 -43.98 10.72 3.16
CA ALA A 48 -45.09 10.48 2.24
C ALA A 48 -44.54 10.41 0.80
N GLY A 49 -43.88 9.29 0.48
CA GLY A 49 -43.12 9.16 -0.77
C GLY A 49 -42.48 7.80 -1.05
N ALA A 50 -42.91 6.73 -0.37
CA ALA A 50 -42.43 5.36 -0.62
C ALA A 50 -43.52 4.34 -0.26
N ALA A 51 -44.37 3.97 -1.23
CA ALA A 51 -45.49 3.06 -1.02
C ALA A 51 -45.85 2.28 -2.30
N LEU A 52 -44.97 1.41 -2.75
CA LEU A 52 -45.26 0.33 -3.71
C LEU A 52 -44.33 -0.86 -3.47
N VAL A 53 -44.61 -2.01 -4.09
CA VAL A 53 -43.87 -3.28 -3.94
C VAL A 53 -43.95 -3.88 -2.52
N ALA A 54 -45.19 -4.06 -2.04
CA ALA A 54 -45.52 -4.92 -0.89
C ALA A 54 -46.75 -5.80 -1.22
N ALA A 55 -46.69 -6.51 -2.36
CA ALA A 55 -47.69 -7.47 -2.81
C ALA A 55 -47.01 -8.52 -3.71
N MET A 56 -47.62 -9.72 -3.80
CA MET A 56 -47.19 -10.85 -4.65
C MET A 56 -45.91 -11.60 -4.24
N ILE A 57 -45.89 -12.22 -3.06
CA ILE A 57 -45.72 -13.69 -2.98
C ILE A 57 -46.81 -14.21 -2.03
N GLY A 58 -47.64 -15.13 -2.51
CA GLY A 58 -48.86 -15.54 -1.80
C GLY A 58 -49.71 -16.54 -2.57
N ALA A 59 -49.09 -17.52 -3.23
CA ALA A 59 -49.73 -18.60 -3.97
C ALA A 59 -48.84 -19.85 -3.97
N GLN A 60 -49.44 -21.01 -4.28
CA GLN A 60 -48.81 -22.33 -4.42
C GLN A 60 -47.96 -22.85 -3.24
N PHE A 61 -48.66 -23.37 -2.22
CA PHE A 61 -48.43 -24.74 -1.76
C PHE A 61 -49.75 -25.51 -1.87
N ALA A 62 -49.82 -26.49 -2.77
CA ALA A 62 -50.89 -27.49 -2.90
C ALA A 62 -50.40 -28.61 -3.85
N GLU A 63 -50.91 -29.82 -3.65
CA GLU A 63 -50.58 -31.06 -4.39
C GLU A 63 -49.11 -31.53 -4.18
N GLU A 64 -48.82 -32.79 -3.86
CA GLU A 64 -49.67 -33.97 -3.61
C GLU A 64 -49.08 -34.86 -2.49
N ALA A 65 -49.75 -35.95 -2.11
CA ALA A 65 -49.37 -36.81 -0.99
C ALA A 65 -49.65 -38.31 -1.26
N GLU A 66 -49.12 -39.18 -0.37
CA GLU A 66 -49.11 -40.65 -0.47
C GLU A 66 -48.10 -41.21 -1.50
N ALA A 67 -47.52 -42.41 -1.34
CA ALA A 67 -47.80 -43.50 -0.40
C ALA A 67 -46.53 -44.04 0.31
N SER A 68 -46.71 -45.05 1.18
CA SER A 68 -45.70 -45.61 2.10
C SER A 68 -45.25 -47.05 1.76
N ASP A 69 -44.17 -47.47 2.43
CA ASP A 69 -43.68 -48.86 2.62
C ASP A 69 -43.25 -49.68 1.38
N ASP A 70 -42.01 -50.20 1.43
CA ASP A 70 -41.81 -51.62 1.77
C ASP A 70 -40.39 -51.88 2.36
N LEU A 71 -40.18 -53.05 2.97
CA LEU A 71 -38.96 -53.45 3.70
C LEU A 71 -38.25 -54.62 3.00
N ALA A 72 -36.98 -54.45 2.61
CA ALA A 72 -36.12 -55.58 2.22
C ALA A 72 -34.62 -55.39 2.57
N ARG A 73 -34.15 -56.20 3.53
CA ARG A 73 -32.78 -56.73 3.55
C ARG A 73 -32.87 -58.24 3.25
N PRO A 74 -31.87 -58.82 2.58
CA PRO A 74 -31.05 -59.80 3.32
C PRO A 74 -29.54 -59.63 3.05
N ALA A 75 -28.73 -60.52 3.65
CA ALA A 75 -27.27 -60.56 3.56
C ALA A 75 -26.76 -61.90 2.98
N GLY A 76 -25.45 -61.97 2.71
CA GLY A 76 -24.71 -63.15 2.24
C GLY A 76 -23.58 -62.69 1.31
N ASP A 77 -22.33 -62.54 1.77
CA ASP A 77 -21.34 -63.60 2.09
C ASP A 77 -20.91 -64.44 0.88
N LEU A 78 -19.63 -64.34 0.50
CA LEU A 78 -18.72 -65.49 0.50
C LEU A 78 -17.23 -65.09 0.28
N ASP A 79 -16.35 -65.81 0.98
CA ASP A 79 -14.88 -65.74 0.91
C ASP A 79 -14.28 -66.21 -0.45
N PHE A 80 -13.01 -65.86 -0.74
CA PHE A 80 -11.88 -66.80 -0.61
C PHE A 80 -10.48 -66.21 -0.95
N LEU A 81 -9.71 -65.91 0.11
CA LEU A 81 -8.39 -66.52 0.38
C LEU A 81 -7.40 -66.76 -0.79
N LYS A 82 -6.28 -66.01 -0.79
CA LYS A 82 -4.97 -66.52 -0.29
C LYS A 82 -3.86 -65.48 -0.24
N ALA A 83 -2.97 -65.62 0.76
CA ALA A 83 -1.77 -64.82 0.92
C ALA A 83 -0.51 -65.52 0.37
N VAL A 84 0.50 -64.74 0.03
CA VAL A 84 1.91 -65.17 0.02
C VAL A 84 2.64 -64.33 1.08
N ARG A 85 3.48 -65.00 1.89
CA ARG A 85 4.26 -64.37 2.97
C ARG A 85 5.68 -64.94 2.92
N ILE A 86 6.67 -64.07 2.76
CA ILE A 86 8.09 -64.39 2.91
C ILE A 86 8.67 -63.39 3.92
N CYS A 87 9.63 -63.83 4.74
CA CYS A 87 10.12 -63.09 5.89
C CYS A 87 11.65 -62.91 5.84
N GLY A 88 12.14 -61.82 6.45
CA GLY A 88 13.54 -61.62 6.80
C GLY A 88 14.37 -60.84 5.76
N GLY A 89 15.45 -60.15 6.17
CA GLY A 89 15.97 -60.04 7.53
C GLY A 89 17.16 -59.06 7.68
N HIS A 90 17.62 -58.88 8.91
CA HIS A 90 18.65 -57.92 9.34
C HIS A 90 20.06 -58.12 8.75
N ASN A 91 20.93 -57.12 9.01
CA ASN A 91 22.40 -57.11 9.14
C ASN A 91 23.21 -56.50 7.98
N ALA A 92 24.40 -55.91 8.20
CA ALA A 92 25.01 -55.32 9.41
C ALA A 92 26.33 -54.57 9.04
N LEU A 93 26.91 -53.87 10.03
CA LEU A 93 28.23 -53.21 10.05
C LEU A 93 29.42 -54.09 9.60
N ALA A 94 30.33 -53.51 8.80
CA ALA A 94 31.79 -53.78 8.72
C ALA A 94 32.45 -52.83 7.67
N ALA A 95 33.75 -52.50 7.67
CA ALA A 95 34.79 -52.41 8.70
C ALA A 95 36.02 -51.62 8.11
N SER A 96 37.03 -51.33 8.93
CA SER A 96 38.16 -50.41 8.67
C SER A 96 39.36 -50.94 7.86
N ALA A 97 40.09 -50.01 7.23
CA ALA A 97 41.56 -49.97 7.02
C ALA A 97 41.95 -48.46 6.93
N ASP A 98 42.87 -47.91 7.73
CA ASP A 98 44.36 -47.98 7.65
C ASP A 98 44.91 -47.35 6.34
N ASP A 99 45.92 -46.47 6.33
CA ASP A 99 46.80 -45.85 7.35
C ASP A 99 47.24 -44.46 6.76
N GLY A 100 47.53 -43.37 7.49
CA GLY A 100 48.69 -43.18 8.36
C GLY A 100 49.61 -42.05 7.82
N GLY A 101 49.82 -40.95 8.55
CA GLY A 101 50.56 -39.80 7.98
C GLY A 101 50.71 -38.53 8.84
N THR A 102 51.35 -38.62 10.01
CA THR A 102 51.71 -37.43 10.81
C THR A 102 53.03 -36.81 10.38
N ASN A 103 53.15 -35.48 10.44
CA ASN A 103 54.45 -34.85 10.73
C ASN A 103 54.27 -33.53 11.49
N SER A 104 55.27 -33.18 12.31
CA SER A 104 55.24 -32.07 13.26
C SER A 104 56.13 -30.89 12.81
N VAL A 105 55.98 -29.73 13.47
CA VAL A 105 57.06 -29.00 14.18
C VAL A 105 56.64 -27.55 14.53
N ALA A 106 56.93 -27.18 15.78
CA ALA A 106 57.17 -25.81 16.27
C ALA A 106 58.45 -25.89 17.16
N PRO A 107 59.05 -24.82 17.72
CA PRO A 107 58.66 -23.39 17.73
C PRO A 107 59.83 -22.39 17.50
N ALA A 108 59.55 -21.07 17.56
CA ALA A 108 60.50 -19.99 17.88
C ALA A 108 59.72 -18.71 18.33
N THR A 109 59.53 -18.42 19.62
CA THR A 109 60.40 -17.67 20.58
C THR A 109 60.56 -16.15 20.33
N HIS A 110 60.02 -15.35 21.28
CA HIS A 110 60.58 -14.12 21.90
C HIS A 110 61.04 -12.92 21.03
N ALA A 111 61.04 -11.65 21.49
CA ALA A 111 60.42 -10.94 22.63
C ALA A 111 60.71 -9.42 22.49
N HIS A 112 60.29 -8.61 23.47
CA HIS A 112 60.60 -7.17 23.69
C HIS A 112 59.94 -6.19 22.70
N SER A 113 59.14 -5.19 23.09
CA SER A 113 59.16 -4.21 24.20
C SER A 113 60.02 -2.96 23.92
N GLY A 114 59.36 -1.83 23.65
CA GLY A 114 59.93 -0.48 23.62
C GLY A 114 58.93 0.51 24.21
N HIS A 115 59.37 1.38 25.12
CA HIS A 115 58.51 2.23 25.95
C HIS A 115 59.11 3.64 26.07
N ALA A 116 58.25 4.67 26.18
CA ALA A 116 58.59 6.11 26.23
C ALA A 116 59.21 6.68 24.93
N SER A 117 59.06 7.97 24.58
CA SER A 117 58.87 9.16 25.44
C SER A 117 58.05 10.30 24.78
N ALA A 118 57.35 11.10 25.60
CA ALA A 118 56.77 12.39 25.21
C ALA A 118 57.83 13.51 25.15
N PRO A 119 57.59 14.60 24.40
CA PRO A 119 57.00 15.84 24.97
C PRO A 119 55.89 16.45 24.08
N SER A 120 55.05 17.44 24.40
CA SER A 120 54.53 18.13 25.61
C SER A 120 54.19 19.58 25.19
N PHE A 121 53.12 20.20 25.72
CA PHE A 121 52.61 21.57 25.42
C PHE A 121 51.93 21.76 24.05
N ALA A 122 50.85 22.57 23.90
CA ALA A 122 50.08 23.32 24.90
C ALA A 122 48.57 23.35 24.57
N ALA A 123 47.76 23.49 25.63
CA ALA A 123 46.30 23.53 25.61
C ALA A 123 45.70 24.85 25.05
N PHE A 124 44.43 24.76 24.66
CA PHE A 124 43.44 25.81 24.94
C PHE A 124 42.17 25.18 25.51
N THR A 125 41.52 25.88 26.44
CA THR A 125 40.31 25.41 27.13
C THR A 125 39.31 26.55 27.31
N THR A 126 38.05 26.33 26.96
CA THR A 126 36.91 27.08 27.53
C THR A 126 35.69 26.19 27.58
N ALA A 127 35.13 26.02 28.77
CA ALA A 127 33.76 25.56 28.98
C ALA A 127 33.02 26.65 29.76
N ALA A 128 31.75 26.91 29.42
CA ALA A 128 30.89 27.77 30.22
C ALA A 128 29.42 27.39 30.01
N ALA A 129 28.74 27.10 31.12
CA ALA A 129 27.29 27.08 31.20
C ALA A 129 26.85 28.15 32.21
N SER A 130 25.73 28.83 31.98
CA SER A 130 25.08 29.60 33.04
C SER A 130 23.58 29.75 32.79
N ARG A 131 22.82 29.71 33.90
CA ARG A 131 21.43 30.19 33.96
C ARG A 131 21.44 31.65 34.44
N ILE A 132 20.37 32.40 34.17
CA ILE A 132 19.80 33.43 35.06
C ILE A 132 18.37 33.74 34.56
N ALA A 133 17.51 34.32 35.39
CA ALA A 133 16.08 34.46 35.13
C ALA A 133 15.51 35.84 35.50
N SER A 134 14.36 36.18 34.89
CA SER A 134 13.48 37.34 35.19
C SER A 134 14.07 38.73 34.80
N GLN A 135 13.30 39.79 34.50
CA GLN A 135 11.92 40.18 34.89
C GLN A 135 11.15 40.93 33.77
N ASN A 136 9.87 41.23 34.00
CA ASN A 136 8.98 42.09 33.19
C ASN A 136 8.45 43.25 34.06
N PRO A 137 8.40 44.50 33.54
CA PRO A 137 7.37 45.44 33.98
C PRO A 137 6.69 46.28 32.86
N GLN A 138 5.35 46.25 32.84
CA GLN A 138 4.35 47.34 32.63
C GLN A 138 4.65 48.53 31.67
N ARG A 139 3.85 48.81 30.61
CA ARG A 139 2.46 49.37 30.52
C ARG A 139 2.40 50.91 30.64
N VAL A 140 1.41 51.56 29.97
CA VAL A 140 1.06 53.03 29.95
C VAL A 140 1.83 53.82 28.86
N THR A 141 1.25 54.63 27.95
CA THR A 141 -0.14 54.97 27.53
C THR A 141 -0.16 55.52 26.08
N ASP A 142 -1.35 55.60 25.48
CA ASP A 142 -1.95 56.69 24.65
C ASP A 142 -1.01 57.83 24.16
N ASP A 143 -1.11 58.36 22.93
CA ASP A 143 -2.33 58.92 22.31
C ASP A 143 -2.27 58.99 20.75
N GLU A 144 -3.40 59.31 20.08
CA GLU A 144 -3.53 59.46 18.61
C GLU A 144 -3.36 60.98 18.18
N PRO A 145 -4.02 61.66 17.19
CA PRO A 145 -5.12 61.28 16.28
C PRO A 145 -5.12 61.84 14.81
N HIS A 146 -6.19 61.47 14.05
CA HIS A 146 -6.80 62.18 12.87
C HIS A 146 -6.22 61.94 11.45
N SER A 147 -6.99 61.91 10.34
CA SER A 147 -8.46 61.87 10.08
C SER A 147 -8.72 61.55 8.57
N GLY A 148 -9.89 61.13 8.07
CA GLY A 148 -11.15 60.73 8.71
C GLY A 148 -12.33 60.52 7.72
N VAL A 149 -13.40 59.86 8.20
CA VAL A 149 -14.86 60.05 7.95
C VAL A 149 -15.37 60.26 6.49
N HIS A 150 -16.10 59.33 5.82
CA HIS A 150 -17.56 58.99 5.86
C HIS A 150 -18.54 60.05 5.27
N PRO A 151 -19.86 59.81 4.98
CA PRO A 151 -20.68 58.56 5.03
C PRO A 151 -21.74 58.35 3.89
N THR A 152 -22.48 57.21 3.94
CA THR A 152 -23.84 56.92 3.34
C THR A 152 -24.06 57.03 1.81
N GLY A 153 -25.04 56.35 1.17
CA GLY A 153 -26.02 55.33 1.62
C GLY A 153 -27.30 55.32 0.74
N GLY A 154 -28.01 54.18 0.61
CA GLY A 154 -29.34 54.13 -0.05
C GLY A 154 -29.75 52.77 -0.68
N GLN A 155 -31.03 52.41 -0.56
CA GLN A 155 -31.66 51.25 -1.21
C GLN A 155 -32.56 51.69 -2.38
N THR A 156 -32.86 50.81 -3.35
CA THR A 156 -34.26 50.41 -3.68
C THR A 156 -34.36 49.27 -4.71
N SER A 157 -35.56 48.69 -4.80
CA SER A 157 -35.92 47.40 -5.40
C SER A 157 -36.51 47.43 -6.82
N GLY A 158 -36.37 46.32 -7.56
CA GLY A 158 -37.27 45.91 -8.66
C GLY A 158 -36.56 45.39 -9.91
N GLY A 159 -37.04 44.38 -10.66
CA GLY A 159 -38.12 43.43 -10.38
C GLY A 159 -38.87 42.92 -11.63
N ALA A 160 -38.85 41.59 -11.87
CA ALA A 160 -39.73 40.81 -12.79
C ALA A 160 -39.58 41.06 -14.33
N THR A 161 -39.95 40.17 -15.28
CA THR A 161 -40.21 38.70 -15.35
C THR A 161 -40.31 38.20 -16.82
N THR A 162 -39.77 36.99 -17.13
CA THR A 162 -40.27 35.92 -18.06
C THR A 162 -40.61 36.12 -19.57
N SER A 163 -40.34 35.05 -20.35
CA SER A 163 -41.03 34.59 -21.59
C SER A 163 -40.71 35.28 -22.95
N GLY A 164 -40.67 34.61 -24.13
CA GLY A 164 -40.69 33.15 -24.44
C GLY A 164 -41.17 32.77 -25.88
N HIS A 165 -40.44 31.87 -26.58
CA HIS A 165 -40.74 31.20 -27.90
C HIS A 165 -40.98 32.13 -29.14
N VAL A 166 -40.87 31.74 -30.43
CA VAL A 166 -41.40 30.59 -31.23
C VAL A 166 -40.57 30.32 -32.53
N HIS A 167 -40.75 29.13 -33.14
CA HIS A 167 -40.24 28.52 -34.40
C HIS A 167 -39.85 29.34 -35.66
N GLY A 168 -38.99 28.73 -36.47
CA GLY A 168 -38.89 28.79 -37.95
C GLY A 168 -37.92 27.70 -38.49
N GLY A 169 -38.01 27.22 -39.75
CA GLY A 169 -37.03 26.22 -40.24
C GLY A 169 -37.18 25.63 -41.67
N SER A 170 -36.29 24.67 -41.97
CA SER A 170 -36.23 23.72 -43.10
C SER A 170 -35.86 24.19 -44.53
N THR A 171 -34.64 23.81 -44.99
CA THR A 171 -34.23 23.48 -46.39
C THR A 171 -32.72 23.09 -46.41
N GLY A 172 -32.17 22.31 -47.35
CA GLY A 172 -32.80 21.37 -48.31
C GLY A 172 -31.97 21.03 -49.58
N ALA A 173 -31.39 19.83 -49.65
CA ALA A 173 -30.86 19.11 -50.85
C ALA A 173 -29.61 19.70 -51.58
N THR A 174 -28.74 18.99 -52.32
CA THR A 174 -28.40 17.54 -52.50
C THR A 174 -27.06 17.34 -53.25
N SER A 175 -26.43 16.16 -53.07
CA SER A 175 -25.55 15.41 -54.01
C SER A 175 -24.13 15.90 -54.37
N GLY A 176 -23.20 14.94 -54.58
CA GLY A 176 -21.85 15.18 -55.10
C GLY A 176 -20.82 14.06 -54.77
N THR A 177 -20.90 12.90 -55.41
CA THR A 177 -20.01 11.73 -55.17
C THR A 177 -18.96 11.55 -56.27
N THR A 178 -17.70 11.25 -55.88
CA THR A 178 -16.72 10.58 -56.73
C THR A 178 -15.72 9.78 -55.89
N THR A 179 -15.24 8.65 -56.41
CA THR A 179 -14.28 7.75 -55.75
C THR A 179 -12.89 7.83 -56.37
N GLY A 180 -11.85 7.48 -55.60
CA GLY A 180 -10.48 7.36 -56.08
C GLY A 180 -9.59 6.61 -55.08
N THR A 181 -9.19 5.39 -55.43
CA THR A 181 -8.37 4.50 -54.60
C THR A 181 -7.00 4.26 -55.24
N THR A 182 -5.91 4.45 -54.49
CA THR A 182 -4.62 3.77 -54.75
C THR A 182 -3.79 3.67 -53.47
N SER A 183 -3.12 2.53 -53.32
CA SER A 183 -2.15 2.20 -52.26
C SER A 183 -0.96 3.17 -52.20
N GLY A 184 -0.41 3.36 -50.99
CA GLY A 184 0.88 4.02 -50.74
C GLY A 184 1.43 3.68 -49.35
N THR A 185 2.57 3.01 -49.29
CA THR A 185 3.31 2.67 -48.06
C THR A 185 3.91 3.90 -47.38
N THR A 186 3.91 3.95 -46.05
CA THR A 186 4.65 4.95 -45.26
C THR A 186 5.49 4.32 -44.16
N THR A 187 6.81 4.47 -44.26
CA THR A 187 7.79 4.25 -43.20
C THR A 187 8.28 5.59 -42.66
N THR A 188 8.50 5.67 -41.33
CA THR A 188 9.49 6.55 -40.65
C THR A 188 9.59 8.03 -41.07
N SER A 189 9.10 8.94 -40.22
CA SER A 189 9.93 9.99 -39.57
C SER A 189 9.08 10.99 -38.77
N GLY A 190 9.33 11.12 -37.47
CA GLY A 190 8.75 12.19 -36.64
C GLY A 190 9.54 13.49 -36.80
N GLY A 191 9.05 14.41 -37.63
CA GLY A 191 9.69 15.72 -37.87
C GLY A 191 9.16 16.80 -36.93
N HIS A 192 9.86 17.06 -35.82
CA HIS A 192 9.55 18.20 -34.95
C HIS A 192 9.95 19.52 -35.62
N THR A 193 9.04 20.50 -35.67
CA THR A 193 9.35 21.88 -36.10
C THR A 193 8.66 22.89 -35.19
N HIS A 194 9.43 23.46 -34.25
CA HIS A 194 8.98 24.58 -33.42
C HIS A 194 9.13 25.90 -34.19
N SER A 195 8.33 26.91 -33.84
CA SER A 195 8.51 28.30 -34.31
C SER A 195 8.27 29.27 -33.15
N GLY A 196 9.14 30.27 -33.02
CA GLY A 196 9.30 31.08 -31.81
C GLY A 196 8.15 32.03 -31.44
N ALA A 197 8.26 32.58 -30.24
CA ALA A 197 7.19 33.25 -29.52
C ALA A 197 6.66 34.56 -30.14
N THR A 198 5.35 34.76 -30.03
CA THR A 198 4.72 36.07 -29.76
C THR A 198 3.43 35.86 -28.95
N THR A 199 2.85 36.94 -28.41
CA THR A 199 1.86 36.89 -27.32
C THR A 199 0.47 36.36 -27.71
N SER A 200 -0.05 35.45 -26.86
CA SER A 200 -1.48 35.19 -26.60
C SER A 200 -2.38 34.76 -27.78
N SER A 201 -2.38 33.47 -28.10
CA SER A 201 -3.64 32.70 -28.17
C SER A 201 -3.39 31.19 -28.03
N GLY A 202 -4.35 30.45 -27.45
CA GLY A 202 -4.53 29.03 -27.76
C GLY A 202 -3.60 27.98 -27.15
N SER A 203 -2.88 28.23 -26.06
CA SER A 203 -2.34 27.09 -25.27
C SER A 203 -3.50 26.21 -24.81
N ALA A 204 -3.39 24.89 -24.97
CA ALA A 204 -4.21 23.97 -24.19
C ALA A 204 -3.93 24.22 -22.70
N LEU A 205 -4.96 24.06 -21.86
CA LEU A 205 -4.75 24.04 -20.41
C LEU A 205 -4.06 22.72 -20.04
N PRO A 206 -3.13 22.71 -19.07
CA PRO A 206 -2.56 21.47 -18.56
C PRO A 206 -3.68 20.59 -17.99
N HIS A 207 -3.52 19.27 -18.13
CA HIS A 207 -4.48 18.24 -17.71
C HIS A 207 -5.94 18.60 -18.11
N PRO A 208 -6.24 18.77 -19.41
CA PRO A 208 -7.51 19.33 -19.88
C PRO A 208 -8.74 18.48 -19.53
N THR A 209 -8.53 17.22 -19.15
CA THR A 209 -9.53 16.25 -18.67
C THR A 209 -9.63 16.16 -17.15
N ASN A 210 -8.64 16.64 -16.39
CA ASN A 210 -8.60 16.55 -14.91
C ASN A 210 -8.49 17.94 -14.26
N PRO A 211 -9.62 18.55 -13.85
CA PRO A 211 -9.64 19.87 -13.21
C PRO A 211 -8.88 19.97 -11.87
N ALA A 212 -8.64 18.85 -11.17
CA ALA A 212 -7.89 18.84 -9.92
C ALA A 212 -6.39 19.00 -10.20
N MET A 213 -5.82 18.12 -11.05
CA MET A 213 -4.43 18.24 -11.51
C MET A 213 -4.18 19.60 -12.17
N GLN A 214 -5.10 20.07 -13.02
CA GLN A 214 -5.00 21.40 -13.64
C GLN A 214 -4.89 22.54 -12.61
N LYS A 215 -5.64 22.46 -11.50
CA LYS A 215 -5.59 23.47 -10.43
C LYS A 215 -4.28 23.39 -9.64
N GLU A 216 -3.87 22.19 -9.25
CA GLU A 216 -2.61 21.92 -8.56
C GLU A 216 -1.42 22.44 -9.37
N HIS A 217 -1.36 22.07 -10.65
CA HIS A 217 -0.34 22.48 -11.61
C HIS A 217 -0.25 24.01 -11.74
N ILE A 218 -1.39 24.68 -11.93
CA ILE A 218 -1.43 26.14 -12.01
C ILE A 218 -0.98 26.79 -10.69
N ALA A 219 -1.27 26.20 -9.53
CA ALA A 219 -0.80 26.71 -8.24
C ALA A 219 0.73 26.59 -8.09
N VAL A 220 1.30 25.42 -8.37
CA VAL A 220 2.76 25.20 -8.33
C VAL A 220 3.50 26.16 -9.27
N MET A 221 3.06 26.27 -10.54
CA MET A 221 3.73 27.16 -11.51
C MET A 221 3.55 28.66 -11.19
N ASN A 222 2.59 29.03 -10.34
CA ASN A 222 2.41 30.39 -9.82
C ASN A 222 3.31 30.72 -8.60
N LEU A 223 3.89 29.72 -7.91
CA LEU A 223 4.95 29.95 -6.93
C LEU A 223 6.20 30.53 -7.63
N VAL A 224 6.47 30.01 -8.83
CA VAL A 224 7.68 30.23 -9.64
C VAL A 224 7.39 30.87 -11.03
N PRO A 225 6.81 32.07 -11.10
CA PRO A 225 6.49 32.70 -12.38
C PRO A 225 7.78 33.16 -13.10
N ILE A 226 7.91 32.86 -14.40
CA ILE A 226 9.04 33.31 -15.25
C ILE A 226 9.27 34.83 -15.13
N SER A 227 8.20 35.61 -15.09
CA SER A 227 8.26 37.07 -14.94
C SER A 227 8.71 37.58 -13.56
N GLY A 228 8.82 36.68 -12.57
CA GLY A 228 9.39 36.95 -11.25
C GLY A 228 10.84 36.49 -11.09
N ALA A 229 11.44 35.87 -12.13
CA ALA A 229 12.84 35.45 -12.09
C ALA A 229 13.78 36.67 -12.00
N THR A 230 14.78 36.55 -11.12
CA THR A 230 15.83 37.55 -10.88
C THR A 230 17.15 37.15 -11.55
N HIS A 231 17.40 35.84 -11.61
CA HIS A 231 18.55 35.21 -12.24
C HIS A 231 18.00 34.22 -13.27
N VAL A 232 18.49 34.29 -14.50
CA VAL A 232 18.05 33.45 -15.61
C VAL A 232 19.28 32.88 -16.29
N ALA A 233 19.34 31.56 -16.47
CA ALA A 233 20.42 30.93 -17.22
C ALA A 233 20.28 31.25 -18.72
N VAL A 234 21.39 31.55 -19.39
CA VAL A 234 21.44 32.03 -20.79
C VAL A 234 22.51 31.33 -21.65
N ASN A 235 23.34 30.50 -21.04
CA ASN A 235 24.26 29.56 -21.67
C ASN A 235 24.27 28.27 -20.84
N ASP A 236 24.66 27.15 -21.45
CA ASP A 236 24.93 25.92 -20.70
C ASP A 236 26.19 26.05 -19.83
N GLY A 237 26.22 25.35 -18.69
CA GLY A 237 27.40 25.19 -17.84
C GLY A 237 27.16 25.41 -16.33
N SER A 238 28.24 25.28 -15.56
CA SER A 238 28.33 25.50 -14.10
C SER A 238 27.44 26.63 -13.56
N TRP A 239 26.68 26.32 -12.51
CA TRP A 239 25.94 27.28 -11.68
C TRP A 239 26.86 28.36 -11.10
N PHE A 240 28.13 28.04 -10.87
CA PHE A 240 29.10 28.93 -10.23
C PHE A 240 29.92 29.78 -11.23
N ASP A 241 29.77 29.58 -12.54
CA ASP A 241 30.34 30.48 -13.56
C ASP A 241 29.39 31.67 -13.84
N PRO A 242 29.82 32.92 -13.66
CA PRO A 242 29.05 34.10 -14.08
C PRO A 242 28.57 34.06 -15.54
N LYS A 243 29.25 33.35 -16.45
CA LYS A 243 28.85 33.27 -17.87
C LYS A 243 27.53 32.53 -18.10
N THR A 244 27.15 31.62 -17.20
CA THR A 244 25.89 30.88 -17.25
C THR A 244 24.69 31.82 -17.11
N TRP A 245 24.86 32.94 -16.40
CA TRP A 245 23.77 33.79 -15.92
C TRP A 245 23.63 35.13 -16.65
N ALA A 246 22.37 35.54 -16.86
CA ALA A 246 22.04 36.87 -17.34
C ALA A 246 22.67 37.96 -16.45
N ASN A 247 23.33 38.94 -17.08
CA ASN A 247 24.07 40.03 -16.43
C ASN A 247 25.31 39.61 -15.61
N GLY A 248 25.76 38.35 -15.69
CA GLY A 248 27.00 37.91 -15.06
C GLY A 248 26.94 37.84 -13.53
N GLN A 249 25.78 37.55 -12.94
CA GLN A 249 25.60 37.38 -11.50
C GLN A 249 25.23 35.93 -11.20
N VAL A 250 26.02 35.25 -10.36
CA VAL A 250 25.69 33.93 -9.81
C VAL A 250 24.58 34.09 -8.76
N PRO A 251 23.56 33.21 -8.69
CA PRO A 251 22.51 33.26 -7.68
C PRO A 251 23.05 33.28 -6.24
N GLY A 252 22.50 34.18 -5.43
CA GLY A 252 22.79 34.31 -3.99
C GLY A 252 21.51 34.54 -3.17
N ASP A 253 21.64 35.08 -1.96
CA ASP A 253 20.54 35.23 -1.00
C ASP A 253 19.28 35.88 -1.61
N GLY A 254 18.13 35.24 -1.40
CA GLY A 254 16.83 35.68 -1.91
C GLY A 254 16.65 35.54 -3.43
N ALA A 255 17.58 34.90 -4.13
CA ALA A 255 17.48 34.73 -5.58
C ALA A 255 16.25 33.92 -5.99
N LYS A 256 15.63 34.38 -7.07
CA LYS A 256 14.63 33.65 -7.84
C LYS A 256 15.27 33.24 -9.16
N VAL A 257 15.54 31.95 -9.31
CA VAL A 257 16.32 31.35 -10.39
C VAL A 257 15.39 30.70 -11.41
N LEU A 258 15.69 30.89 -12.70
CA LEU A 258 15.07 30.19 -13.81
C LEU A 258 16.14 29.58 -14.72
N ILE A 259 16.05 28.28 -14.95
CA ILE A 259 16.77 27.56 -16.00
C ILE A 259 15.76 27.28 -17.12
N PRO A 260 15.82 27.99 -18.27
CA PRO A 260 14.80 27.88 -19.32
C PRO A 260 14.95 26.60 -20.15
N GLU A 261 13.88 26.23 -20.87
CA GLU A 261 13.88 25.13 -21.85
C GLU A 261 15.06 25.23 -22.82
N GLY A 262 15.80 24.13 -22.98
CA GLY A 262 16.97 24.06 -23.86
C GLY A 262 18.28 24.62 -23.28
N VAL A 263 18.34 24.93 -21.98
CA VAL A 263 19.59 25.23 -21.25
C VAL A 263 19.84 24.17 -20.17
N THR A 264 21.10 23.74 -20.03
CA THR A 264 21.59 22.80 -19.01
C THR A 264 22.53 23.51 -18.05
N VAL A 265 22.25 23.45 -16.74
CA VAL A 265 23.12 24.02 -15.71
C VAL A 265 23.67 22.91 -14.83
N ASP A 266 25.00 22.86 -14.71
CA ASP A 266 25.70 21.91 -13.85
C ASP A 266 25.75 22.48 -12.42
N TYR A 267 25.29 21.76 -11.41
CA TYR A 267 25.47 22.16 -10.01
C TYR A 267 26.73 21.50 -9.45
N ASP A 268 27.87 22.17 -9.60
CA ASP A 268 29.22 21.64 -9.41
C ASP A 268 29.95 22.22 -8.17
N GLY A 269 29.20 22.50 -7.09
CA GLY A 269 29.78 22.94 -5.81
C GLY A 269 28.76 23.22 -4.70
N ALA A 270 29.24 23.85 -3.62
CA ALA A 270 28.48 24.10 -2.40
C ALA A 270 28.19 25.60 -2.16
N SER A 271 26.93 25.94 -1.86
CA SER A 271 26.48 27.30 -1.58
C SER A 271 25.50 27.36 -0.39
N LYS A 272 25.90 28.05 0.68
CA LYS A 272 25.03 28.48 1.80
C LYS A 272 24.46 29.87 1.55
N ALA A 273 23.94 30.07 0.34
CA ALA A 273 23.20 31.28 -0.01
C ALA A 273 21.73 30.88 -0.13
N SER A 274 20.86 31.49 0.67
CA SER A 274 19.48 31.02 0.83
C SER A 274 18.66 31.40 -0.41
N ILE A 275 18.47 30.45 -1.34
CA ILE A 275 17.78 30.67 -2.61
C ILE A 275 16.27 30.66 -2.37
N PHE A 276 15.56 31.73 -2.75
CA PHE A 276 14.12 31.82 -2.48
C PHE A 276 13.29 30.90 -3.38
N THR A 277 13.61 30.83 -4.68
CA THR A 277 12.99 29.87 -5.59
C THR A 277 13.94 29.39 -6.67
N VAL A 278 13.93 28.10 -6.97
CA VAL A 278 14.54 27.52 -8.18
C VAL A 278 13.43 27.01 -9.11
N ARG A 279 13.54 27.29 -10.41
CA ARG A 279 12.66 26.77 -11.45
C ARG A 279 13.48 26.16 -12.60
N VAL A 280 13.16 24.92 -12.94
CA VAL A 280 13.82 24.18 -14.03
C VAL A 280 12.81 23.86 -15.13
N ASP A 281 12.87 24.61 -16.24
CA ASP A 281 12.17 24.33 -17.49
C ASP A 281 13.08 23.60 -18.51
N GLY A 282 14.41 23.71 -18.31
CA GLY A 282 15.47 22.97 -19.02
C GLY A 282 16.06 21.84 -18.17
N LYS A 283 17.37 21.85 -17.93
CA LYS A 283 18.04 20.83 -17.11
C LYS A 283 18.86 21.41 -15.95
N LEU A 284 18.81 20.75 -14.80
CA LEU A 284 19.68 21.01 -13.66
C LEU A 284 20.30 19.67 -13.22
N ASP A 285 21.59 19.52 -13.50
CA ASP A 285 22.32 18.27 -13.33
C ASP A 285 23.38 18.47 -12.22
N PHE A 286 23.25 17.75 -11.10
CA PHE A 286 24.19 17.84 -9.98
C PHE A 286 25.46 17.01 -10.25
N ALA A 287 26.63 17.56 -9.90
CA ALA A 287 27.89 16.86 -10.05
C ALA A 287 27.97 15.63 -9.11
N THR A 288 28.59 14.56 -9.60
CA THR A 288 28.68 13.27 -8.89
C THR A 288 30.02 13.03 -8.21
N ASP A 289 31.07 13.79 -8.58
CA ASP A 289 32.47 13.61 -8.18
C ASP A 289 33.01 14.71 -7.24
N VAL A 290 32.16 15.69 -6.86
CA VAL A 290 32.47 16.78 -5.92
C VAL A 290 31.31 17.06 -4.98
N ASP A 291 31.59 17.44 -3.73
CA ASP A 291 30.54 17.74 -2.74
C ASP A 291 29.68 18.93 -3.18
N THR A 292 28.35 18.75 -3.14
CA THR A 292 27.37 19.78 -3.48
C THR A 292 26.42 20.06 -2.32
N PHE A 293 26.04 21.33 -2.14
CA PHE A 293 25.11 21.77 -1.10
C PHE A 293 24.31 22.96 -1.62
N MET A 294 22.99 22.80 -1.75
CA MET A 294 22.06 23.86 -2.14
C MET A 294 21.11 24.18 -0.98
N GLU A 295 21.07 25.45 -0.55
CA GLU A 295 20.10 25.97 0.42
C GLU A 295 18.95 26.66 -0.33
N VAL A 296 17.72 26.14 -0.25
CA VAL A 296 16.60 26.61 -1.08
C VAL A 296 15.26 26.51 -0.35
N ASP A 297 14.40 27.54 -0.44
CA ASP A 297 13.02 27.43 0.06
C ASP A 297 12.17 26.57 -0.90
N THR A 298 11.90 27.04 -2.13
CA THR A 298 10.99 26.35 -3.06
C THR A 298 11.67 25.99 -4.38
N PHE A 299 11.86 24.69 -4.63
CA PHE A 299 12.44 24.14 -5.85
C PHE A 299 11.33 23.51 -6.69
N VAL A 300 11.09 24.02 -7.90
CA VAL A 300 10.11 23.48 -8.85
C VAL A 300 10.79 22.99 -10.14
N VAL A 301 10.56 21.74 -10.50
CA VAL A 301 10.85 21.21 -11.85
C VAL A 301 9.55 21.30 -12.67
N ALA A 302 9.61 21.97 -13.81
CA ALA A 302 8.46 22.17 -14.69
C ALA A 302 8.22 20.93 -15.58
N PRO A 303 7.09 20.83 -16.31
CA PRO A 303 6.76 19.63 -17.11
C PRO A 303 7.73 19.31 -18.26
N THR A 304 8.56 20.28 -18.69
CA THR A 304 9.63 20.08 -19.67
C THR A 304 11.00 19.90 -19.03
N GLY A 305 11.08 20.03 -17.71
CA GLY A 305 12.33 20.07 -16.97
C GLY A 305 12.87 18.68 -16.62
N THR A 306 14.18 18.62 -16.39
CA THR A 306 14.84 17.47 -15.79
C THR A 306 15.66 17.90 -14.58
N LEU A 307 15.54 17.17 -13.47
CA LEU A 307 16.48 17.19 -12.36
C LEU A 307 17.26 15.88 -12.37
N THR A 308 18.59 15.97 -12.46
CA THR A 308 19.50 14.82 -12.41
C THR A 308 20.40 14.93 -11.17
N ILE A 309 20.49 13.89 -10.34
CA ILE A 309 21.43 13.79 -9.20
C ILE A 309 22.06 12.40 -9.25
N GLY A 310 23.01 12.21 -10.16
CA GLY A 310 23.46 10.89 -10.59
C GLY A 310 22.47 10.20 -11.53
N THR A 311 22.88 9.05 -12.08
CA THR A 311 22.10 8.18 -13.00
C THR A 311 22.54 6.71 -12.78
N GLU A 312 21.80 5.71 -13.28
CA GLU A 312 22.19 4.28 -13.11
C GLU A 312 23.62 3.98 -13.62
N GLY A 313 24.05 4.63 -14.71
CA GLY A 313 25.40 4.47 -15.26
C GLY A 313 26.49 5.33 -14.63
N ASN A 314 26.12 6.29 -13.78
CA ASN A 314 27.01 7.23 -13.11
C ASN A 314 26.29 7.83 -11.87
N PRO A 315 26.21 7.09 -10.74
CA PRO A 315 25.63 7.58 -9.49
C PRO A 315 26.55 8.61 -8.81
N VAL A 316 26.08 9.27 -7.76
CA VAL A 316 26.92 10.11 -6.89
C VAL A 316 27.96 9.24 -6.17
N ASP A 317 29.24 9.60 -6.24
CA ASP A 317 30.35 8.79 -5.74
C ASP A 317 30.18 8.44 -4.25
N PRO A 318 30.50 7.22 -3.78
CA PRO A 318 30.30 6.80 -2.38
C PRO A 318 31.08 7.58 -1.31
N ASN A 319 31.89 8.57 -1.68
CA ASN A 319 32.67 9.44 -0.79
C ASN A 319 32.33 10.94 -0.99
N VAL A 320 31.30 11.24 -1.80
CA VAL A 320 30.85 12.58 -2.21
C VAL A 320 29.41 12.76 -1.76
N THR A 321 29.05 13.91 -1.19
CA THR A 321 27.68 14.20 -0.76
C THR A 321 27.00 15.22 -1.67
N ALA A 322 25.75 14.98 -2.04
CA ALA A 322 24.87 15.94 -2.70
C ALA A 322 23.68 16.29 -1.80
N THR A 323 23.69 17.50 -1.22
CA THR A 323 22.66 17.95 -0.26
C THR A 323 21.76 19.04 -0.85
N ILE A 324 20.45 18.88 -0.69
CA ILE A 324 19.45 19.93 -0.86
C ILE A 324 18.81 20.20 0.51
N SER A 325 19.09 21.37 1.07
CA SER A 325 18.63 21.81 2.40
C SER A 325 17.50 22.82 2.25
N PHE A 326 16.32 22.51 2.79
CA PHE A 326 15.15 23.37 2.67
C PHE A 326 15.22 24.52 3.68
N ALA A 327 15.40 25.74 3.16
CA ALA A 327 15.75 26.93 3.93
C ALA A 327 14.60 27.46 4.81
N ASP A 328 14.84 27.68 6.11
CA ASP A 328 13.81 28.15 7.03
C ASP A 328 13.69 29.68 7.03
N ASN A 329 12.96 30.17 6.03
CA ASN A 329 12.55 31.56 5.93
C ASN A 329 11.38 31.93 6.87
N GLY A 330 11.05 31.10 7.86
CA GLY A 330 9.94 31.30 8.79
C GLY A 330 8.55 31.11 8.15
N PRO A 331 7.49 31.76 8.68
CA PRO A 331 6.11 31.40 8.34
C PRO A 331 5.74 31.60 6.87
N ILE A 332 5.18 30.56 6.25
CA ILE A 332 4.79 30.55 4.84
C ILE A 332 3.82 31.70 4.51
N ASN A 333 4.18 32.50 3.50
CA ASN A 333 3.35 33.63 3.05
C ASN A 333 2.13 33.15 2.27
N VAL A 334 1.01 32.94 2.95
CA VAL A 334 -0.29 32.51 2.37
C VAL A 334 -0.89 33.43 1.30
N ALA A 335 -0.35 34.64 1.10
CA ALA A 335 -0.75 35.54 0.00
C ALA A 335 0.06 35.32 -1.28
N TRP A 336 1.23 34.68 -1.19
CA TRP A 336 2.00 34.15 -2.33
C TRP A 336 1.60 32.70 -2.60
N ASP A 337 1.47 31.90 -1.54
CA ASP A 337 1.07 30.50 -1.60
C ASP A 337 -0.24 30.23 -0.84
N PRO A 338 -1.40 30.41 -1.49
CA PRO A 338 -2.71 30.10 -0.90
C PRO A 338 -3.02 28.59 -0.81
N MET A 339 -2.09 27.70 -1.16
CA MET A 339 -2.26 26.25 -1.08
C MET A 339 -1.23 25.54 -0.17
N LEU A 340 -0.33 26.29 0.48
CA LEU A 340 0.76 25.78 1.34
C LEU A 340 1.63 24.70 0.65
N LEU A 341 1.80 24.81 -0.67
CA LEU A 341 2.68 24.00 -1.51
C LEU A 341 4.18 24.29 -1.24
N SER A 342 4.58 25.55 -1.07
CA SER A 342 5.90 25.93 -0.56
C SER A 342 6.01 25.69 0.95
N ARG A 343 7.19 25.40 1.50
CA ARG A 343 8.52 25.22 0.89
C ARG A 343 8.83 23.73 0.58
N GLY A 344 9.82 23.41 -0.24
CA GLY A 344 10.15 22.02 -0.62
C GLY A 344 10.55 21.82 -2.08
N LEU A 345 10.74 20.55 -2.49
CA LEU A 345 10.92 20.12 -3.88
C LEU A 345 9.57 19.66 -4.45
N ILE A 346 9.18 20.23 -5.60
CA ILE A 346 7.94 19.89 -6.31
C ILE A 346 8.27 19.65 -7.80
N SER A 347 8.10 18.43 -8.30
CA SER A 347 8.34 18.12 -9.72
C SER A 347 7.06 17.88 -10.50
N HIS A 348 6.94 18.50 -11.68
CA HIS A 348 6.07 18.07 -12.78
C HIS A 348 6.81 17.37 -13.93
N GLY A 349 8.15 17.33 -13.87
CA GLY A 349 9.01 16.82 -14.95
C GLY A 349 9.83 15.61 -14.50
N THR A 350 10.77 15.20 -15.35
CA THR A 350 11.64 14.04 -15.10
C THR A 350 12.52 14.26 -13.87
N VAL A 351 12.58 13.26 -12.99
CA VAL A 351 13.50 13.21 -11.85
C VAL A 351 14.29 11.91 -11.93
N ASP A 352 15.61 12.04 -12.00
CA ASP A 352 16.58 10.95 -12.06
C ASP A 352 17.59 11.17 -10.92
N ILE A 353 17.51 10.33 -9.88
CA ILE A 353 18.34 10.45 -8.67
C ILE A 353 18.94 9.08 -8.37
N HIS A 354 20.27 9.03 -8.31
CA HIS A 354 21.04 7.85 -7.94
C HIS A 354 22.18 8.22 -6.98
N GLY A 355 21.94 8.02 -5.69
CA GLY A 355 23.01 7.93 -4.70
C GLY A 355 23.81 6.63 -4.80
N ALA A 356 24.78 6.47 -3.91
CA ALA A 356 25.57 5.26 -3.78
C ALA A 356 24.75 4.10 -3.19
N GLU A 357 24.77 2.96 -3.87
CA GLU A 357 24.08 1.72 -3.51
C GLU A 357 24.43 1.25 -2.08
N LYS A 358 23.40 0.89 -1.31
CA LYS A 358 23.51 0.51 0.10
C LYS A 358 22.31 -0.35 0.55
N ASP A 359 22.58 -1.42 1.32
CA ASP A 359 21.52 -2.20 1.99
C ASP A 359 20.75 -1.31 2.97
N ALA A 360 19.42 -1.21 2.88
CA ALA A 360 18.67 -0.38 3.82
C ALA A 360 18.46 -1.06 5.19
N PHE A 361 18.43 -2.39 5.27
CA PHE A 361 18.43 -3.14 6.53
C PHE A 361 18.86 -4.59 6.38
N LEU A 362 19.28 -5.19 7.50
CA LEU A 362 19.73 -6.59 7.59
C LEU A 362 19.29 -7.22 8.92
N LYS A 363 19.15 -8.55 8.94
CA LYS A 363 18.80 -9.31 10.14
C LYS A 363 20.05 -9.65 10.96
N VAL A 364 19.92 -9.74 12.28
CA VAL A 364 21.03 -10.09 13.19
C VAL A 364 21.13 -11.61 13.38
N ALA A 365 22.33 -12.17 13.24
CA ALA A 365 22.58 -13.61 13.37
C ALA A 365 22.56 -14.12 14.82
N ILE A 366 22.70 -13.20 15.79
CA ILE A 366 22.72 -13.46 17.23
C ILE A 366 21.93 -12.33 17.89
N ASP A 367 21.06 -12.66 18.86
CA ASP A 367 20.32 -11.69 19.67
C ASP A 367 21.26 -10.68 20.36
N PRO A 368 21.19 -9.37 20.05
CA PRO A 368 22.04 -8.35 20.67
C PRO A 368 21.63 -8.11 22.13
N MET A 369 22.59 -8.11 23.05
CA MET A 369 22.33 -8.02 24.50
C MET A 369 22.69 -6.63 25.05
N LYS A 370 22.04 -6.25 26.16
CA LYS A 370 22.30 -4.99 26.84
C LYS A 370 23.76 -4.89 27.27
N GLY A 371 24.43 -3.84 26.81
CA GLY A 371 25.84 -3.59 27.09
C GLY A 371 26.79 -4.01 25.97
N ASP A 372 26.32 -4.73 24.95
CA ASP A 372 27.12 -5.03 23.76
C ASP A 372 27.46 -3.75 22.99
N THR A 373 28.61 -3.76 22.31
CA THR A 373 29.09 -2.67 21.44
C THR A 373 29.29 -3.10 19.99
N THR A 374 28.79 -4.29 19.64
CA THR A 374 28.93 -4.92 18.31
C THR A 374 27.69 -5.72 17.93
N LEU A 375 27.20 -5.56 16.70
CA LEU A 375 26.20 -6.45 16.10
C LEU A 375 26.90 -7.51 15.25
N THR A 376 26.36 -8.72 15.20
CA THR A 376 26.74 -9.74 14.22
C THR A 376 25.55 -9.96 13.28
N LEU A 377 25.72 -9.62 12.01
CA LEU A 377 24.66 -9.70 10.99
C LEU A 377 24.67 -11.08 10.32
N GLU A 378 23.55 -11.48 9.71
CA GLU A 378 23.47 -12.74 8.96
C GLU A 378 24.40 -12.75 7.72
N VAL A 379 24.55 -11.61 7.06
CA VAL A 379 25.46 -11.39 5.92
C VAL A 379 26.33 -10.14 6.13
N PRO A 380 27.51 -10.03 5.50
CA PRO A 380 28.27 -8.78 5.47
C PRO A 380 27.49 -7.67 4.74
N PRO A 381 27.41 -6.45 5.27
CA PRO A 381 26.61 -5.38 4.68
C PRO A 381 27.27 -4.79 3.43
N GLN A 382 26.45 -4.49 2.42
CA GLN A 382 26.84 -3.79 1.19
C GLN A 382 26.62 -2.27 1.35
N GLY A 383 27.58 -1.48 0.86
CA GLY A 383 27.55 -0.01 0.89
C GLY A 383 27.69 0.66 2.26
N TRP A 384 27.55 -0.06 3.39
CA TRP A 384 27.64 0.51 4.75
C TRP A 384 29.05 1.04 5.06
N GLN A 385 29.12 2.17 5.75
CA GLN A 385 30.37 2.88 6.06
C GLN A 385 30.52 3.25 7.54
N VAL A 386 31.75 3.56 7.95
CA VAL A 386 32.02 4.15 9.27
C VAL A 386 31.53 5.59 9.28
N GLY A 387 30.65 5.92 10.23
CA GLY A 387 29.94 7.20 10.32
C GLY A 387 28.44 7.11 9.99
N ASP A 388 27.97 6.01 9.39
CA ASP A 388 26.54 5.83 9.08
C ASP A 388 25.66 5.81 10.34
N LYS A 389 24.51 6.49 10.26
CA LYS A 389 23.37 6.36 11.19
C LYS A 389 22.72 4.99 10.98
N ILE A 390 22.58 4.19 12.04
CA ILE A 390 21.79 2.94 12.02
C ILE A 390 20.77 2.89 13.16
N VAL A 391 19.70 2.12 13.00
CA VAL A 391 18.69 1.85 14.04
C VAL A 391 18.52 0.34 14.20
N LEU A 392 18.77 -0.18 15.40
CA LEU A 392 18.43 -1.55 15.80
C LEU A 392 16.98 -1.59 16.29
N THR A 393 16.15 -2.48 15.76
CA THR A 393 14.72 -2.59 16.13
C THR A 393 14.54 -3.06 17.57
N GLY A 394 13.64 -2.41 18.31
CA GLY A 394 13.11 -2.93 19.56
C GLY A 394 12.31 -4.22 19.35
N THR A 395 12.45 -5.19 20.25
CA THR A 395 11.87 -6.54 20.06
C THR A 395 10.59 -6.81 20.86
N HIS A 396 10.34 -6.12 21.99
CA HIS A 396 9.12 -6.33 22.79
C HIS A 396 8.09 -5.21 22.63
N LEU A 397 6.81 -5.57 22.57
CA LEU A 397 5.71 -4.60 22.49
C LEU A 397 5.59 -3.81 23.79
N VAL A 398 6.00 -2.55 23.75
CA VAL A 398 5.81 -1.62 24.87
C VAL A 398 4.33 -1.24 25.04
N PRO A 399 3.82 -1.06 26.28
CA PRO A 399 2.43 -0.67 26.48
C PRO A 399 2.11 0.70 25.84
N ASN A 400 0.96 0.80 25.16
CA ASN A 400 0.38 2.06 24.69
C ASN A 400 0.18 3.03 25.87
N LYS A 401 0.76 4.23 25.78
CA LYS A 401 0.68 5.31 26.77
C LYS A 401 0.08 6.57 26.13
N SER A 402 -1.19 6.81 26.37
CA SER A 402 -1.92 7.97 25.86
C SER A 402 -2.42 8.88 27.00
N GLY A 403 -2.87 10.09 26.64
CA GLY A 403 -3.73 10.93 27.48
C GLY A 403 -5.23 10.60 27.36
N GLY A 404 -5.59 9.55 26.62
CA GLY A 404 -6.95 9.17 26.25
C GLY A 404 -7.23 9.23 24.75
N ALA A 405 -8.50 9.05 24.37
CA ALA A 405 -8.96 8.93 22.99
C ALA A 405 -8.50 10.10 22.09
N HIS A 406 -7.95 9.76 20.92
CA HIS A 406 -7.36 10.67 19.92
C HIS A 406 -6.20 11.55 20.43
N THR A 407 -5.58 11.22 21.57
CA THR A 407 -4.32 11.88 21.99
C THR A 407 -3.11 11.14 21.43
N PRO A 408 -1.99 11.83 21.13
CA PRO A 408 -0.76 11.18 20.68
C PRO A 408 -0.23 10.15 21.68
N VAL A 409 0.26 9.03 21.17
CA VAL A 409 0.87 7.98 21.97
C VAL A 409 2.32 8.36 22.30
N THR A 410 2.67 8.21 23.58
CA THR A 410 3.94 8.64 24.20
C THR A 410 4.74 7.44 24.71
N SER A 411 4.57 6.30 24.04
CA SER A 411 5.27 5.06 24.34
C SER A 411 6.71 5.13 23.84
N VAL A 412 7.66 5.14 24.77
CA VAL A 412 9.07 4.90 24.48
C VAL A 412 9.23 3.42 24.11
N THR A 413 9.59 3.15 22.86
CA THR A 413 9.94 1.84 22.31
C THR A 413 11.36 1.43 22.73
N GLN A 414 11.87 0.29 22.25
CA GLN A 414 13.22 -0.20 22.55
C GLN A 414 14.20 -0.04 21.37
N ASP A 415 13.85 0.74 20.36
CA ASP A 415 14.73 0.97 19.21
C ASP A 415 15.98 1.74 19.63
N GLU A 416 17.15 1.34 19.13
CA GLU A 416 18.41 2.02 19.43
C GLU A 416 19.03 2.63 18.19
N GLU A 417 19.03 3.96 18.15
CA GLU A 417 19.79 4.80 17.21
C GLU A 417 21.28 4.70 17.55
N LEU A 418 22.15 4.30 16.61
CA LEU A 418 23.58 4.06 16.80
C LEU A 418 24.39 4.65 15.63
N VAL A 419 25.69 4.88 15.82
CA VAL A 419 26.60 5.31 14.74
C VAL A 419 27.72 4.28 14.55
N ILE A 420 27.97 3.85 13.31
CA ILE A 420 29.02 2.87 13.00
C ILE A 420 30.42 3.45 13.28
N THR A 421 31.23 2.73 14.06
CA THR A 421 32.64 3.08 14.35
C THR A 421 33.65 2.13 13.70
N ALA A 422 33.26 0.89 13.37
CA ALA A 422 34.06 -0.03 12.56
C ALA A 422 33.19 -1.13 11.92
N ILE A 423 33.62 -1.67 10.78
CA ILE A 423 33.02 -2.85 10.12
C ILE A 423 34.13 -3.88 9.89
N ASN A 424 33.86 -5.15 10.17
CA ASN A 424 34.79 -6.26 9.97
C ASN A 424 34.03 -7.52 9.54
N GLY A 425 33.85 -7.70 8.23
CA GLY A 425 32.95 -8.72 7.69
C GLY A 425 31.50 -8.42 8.09
N ASN A 426 30.80 -9.41 8.64
CA ASN A 426 29.44 -9.26 9.17
C ASN A 426 29.38 -8.73 10.62
N VAL A 427 30.50 -8.27 11.20
CA VAL A 427 30.52 -7.65 12.53
C VAL A 427 30.62 -6.13 12.43
N VAL A 428 29.62 -5.43 12.94
CA VAL A 428 29.53 -3.96 12.96
C VAL A 428 29.73 -3.48 14.40
N THR A 429 30.69 -2.57 14.61
CA THR A 429 30.96 -1.92 15.91
C THR A 429 30.37 -0.51 15.90
N PHE A 430 29.81 -0.06 17.02
CA PHE A 430 29.10 1.22 17.12
C PHE A 430 29.57 2.10 18.31
N ASP A 431 28.99 3.29 18.46
CA ASP A 431 29.52 4.41 19.27
C ASP A 431 29.34 4.28 20.80
N LYS A 432 28.33 3.53 21.23
CA LYS A 432 27.88 3.43 22.63
C LYS A 432 27.33 2.03 22.92
N PRO A 433 27.42 1.51 24.16
CA PRO A 433 26.85 0.20 24.49
C PRO A 433 25.31 0.20 24.45
N LEU A 434 24.70 -0.92 24.06
CA LEU A 434 23.24 -1.09 24.02
C LEU A 434 22.59 -0.84 25.39
N GLN A 435 21.46 -0.14 25.36
CA GLN A 435 20.58 0.15 26.48
C GLN A 435 19.50 -0.90 26.70
N TYR A 436 19.16 -1.74 25.72
CA TYR A 436 18.18 -2.81 25.83
C TYR A 436 18.76 -4.17 25.46
N ASP A 437 18.06 -5.21 25.88
CA ASP A 437 18.23 -6.57 25.37
C ASP A 437 17.25 -6.71 24.19
N HIS A 438 17.70 -7.31 23.09
CA HIS A 438 16.97 -7.43 21.81
C HIS A 438 16.76 -8.90 21.41
N GLU A 439 16.38 -9.76 22.37
CA GLU A 439 16.02 -11.14 22.07
C GLU A 439 14.70 -11.27 21.30
N GLY A 440 14.64 -12.25 20.40
CA GLY A 440 13.38 -12.80 19.92
C GLY A 440 12.81 -13.85 20.90
N PRO A 441 11.48 -14.08 20.92
CA PRO A 441 10.85 -15.08 21.80
C PRO A 441 11.15 -16.53 21.40
N ARG A 442 11.82 -16.75 20.26
CA ARG A 442 12.37 -18.03 19.80
C ARG A 442 13.75 -17.83 19.16
N ALA A 443 14.52 -18.91 19.02
CA ALA A 443 15.88 -18.85 18.47
C ALA A 443 15.94 -18.43 17.00
N ASP A 444 14.89 -18.71 16.24
CA ASP A 444 14.66 -18.37 14.82
C ASP A 444 14.16 -16.94 14.58
N LEU A 445 13.59 -16.28 15.60
CA LEU A 445 13.07 -14.92 15.50
C LEU A 445 14.15 -13.94 15.99
N LYS A 446 14.47 -12.91 15.21
CA LYS A 446 15.65 -12.04 15.41
C LYS A 446 15.32 -10.58 15.07
N ALA A 447 15.99 -9.66 15.75
CA ALA A 447 15.91 -8.23 15.44
C ALA A 447 16.48 -7.90 14.05
N TYR A 448 16.09 -6.74 13.54
CA TYR A 448 16.66 -6.14 12.34
C TYR A 448 17.45 -4.88 12.69
N VAL A 449 18.43 -4.53 11.87
CA VAL A 449 19.13 -3.25 11.96
C VAL A 449 19.12 -2.58 10.59
N SER A 450 18.70 -1.31 10.58
CA SER A 450 18.48 -0.52 9.38
C SER A 450 19.44 0.67 9.31
N ASN A 451 19.91 1.01 8.12
CA ASN A 451 20.86 2.08 7.86
C ASN A 451 20.16 3.25 7.16
N PHE A 452 20.24 4.43 7.76
CA PHE A 452 19.52 5.63 7.34
C PHE A 452 20.40 6.62 6.58
N SER A 453 21.73 6.51 6.67
CA SER A 453 22.63 7.45 6.01
C SER A 453 22.74 7.20 4.51
N ARG A 454 22.56 8.24 3.69
CA ARG A 454 22.82 8.24 2.24
C ARG A 454 23.73 9.40 1.86
N ASN A 455 24.21 9.39 0.61
CA ASN A 455 25.05 10.46 0.06
C ASN A 455 24.29 11.44 -0.84
N VAL A 456 23.05 11.14 -1.24
CA VAL A 456 22.08 12.16 -1.66
C VAL A 456 21.17 12.45 -0.47
N VAL A 457 21.09 13.72 -0.05
CA VAL A 457 20.40 14.13 1.19
C VAL A 457 19.44 15.29 0.93
N PHE A 458 18.19 15.10 1.33
CA PHE A 458 17.16 16.14 1.44
C PHE A 458 16.88 16.40 2.92
N GLU A 459 17.19 17.60 3.41
CA GLU A 459 17.09 17.96 4.83
C GLU A 459 16.33 19.30 5.01
N ASN A 460 16.05 19.68 6.25
CA ASN A 460 15.57 21.02 6.61
C ASN A 460 16.69 21.85 7.26
N GLU A 461 16.76 23.15 6.97
CA GLU A 461 17.58 24.08 7.74
C GLU A 461 17.11 24.07 9.20
N GLY A 462 17.96 23.59 10.12
CA GLY A 462 17.63 23.40 11.54
C GLY A 462 17.13 21.99 11.91
N GLY A 463 16.83 21.14 10.92
CA GLY A 463 16.43 19.74 11.09
C GLY A 463 15.28 19.55 12.09
N ALA A 464 15.50 18.72 13.11
CA ALA A 464 14.50 18.42 14.14
C ALA A 464 13.98 19.65 14.91
N LEU A 465 14.75 20.75 14.94
CA LEU A 465 14.37 21.98 15.65
C LEU A 465 13.42 22.88 14.83
N THR A 466 13.33 22.66 13.52
CA THR A 466 12.50 23.45 12.59
C THR A 466 11.02 23.19 12.87
N PRO A 467 10.20 24.21 13.17
CA PRO A 467 8.81 24.02 13.55
C PRO A 467 8.03 23.27 12.46
N THR A 468 7.18 22.33 12.88
CA THR A 468 6.53 21.35 11.98
C THR A 468 5.90 21.98 10.74
N HIS A 469 5.19 23.11 10.88
CA HIS A 469 4.50 23.79 9.78
C HIS A 469 5.42 24.57 8.82
N GLU A 470 6.70 24.77 9.18
CA GLU A 470 7.72 25.49 8.42
C GLU A 470 8.68 24.54 7.68
N ARG A 471 8.64 23.23 7.98
CA ARG A 471 9.43 22.18 7.30
C ARG A 471 9.10 22.04 5.81
N GLY A 472 10.11 21.73 5.00
CA GLY A 472 10.00 21.31 3.60
C GLY A 472 9.38 19.91 3.43
N HIS A 473 9.01 19.60 2.18
CA HIS A 473 8.46 18.31 1.75
C HIS A 473 8.96 17.98 0.33
N VAL A 474 8.86 16.72 -0.09
CA VAL A 474 9.18 16.29 -1.47
C VAL A 474 7.93 15.72 -2.14
N MET A 475 7.51 16.35 -3.23
CA MET A 475 6.32 15.98 -4.00
C MET A 475 6.66 15.81 -5.48
N LEU A 476 6.56 14.57 -5.98
CA LEU A 476 6.81 14.21 -7.37
C LEU A 476 5.45 13.93 -8.02
N MET A 477 5.00 14.79 -8.93
CA MET A 477 3.58 14.89 -9.27
C MET A 477 3.30 15.04 -10.76
N HIS A 478 2.20 14.44 -11.22
CA HIS A 478 1.69 14.56 -12.60
C HIS A 478 2.62 14.05 -13.72
N SER A 479 3.70 13.35 -13.36
CA SER A 479 4.53 12.56 -14.26
C SER A 479 4.98 11.25 -13.59
N ASP A 480 5.04 10.21 -14.40
CA ASP A 480 5.51 8.84 -14.19
C ASP A 480 7.04 8.70 -14.33
N ASN A 481 7.71 9.68 -14.94
CA ASN A 481 9.15 9.67 -15.21
C ASN A 481 9.98 10.00 -13.93
N ILE A 482 9.89 9.11 -12.94
CA ILE A 482 10.47 9.23 -11.61
C ILE A 482 11.36 8.03 -11.32
N VAL A 483 12.65 8.28 -11.09
CA VAL A 483 13.60 7.33 -10.50
C VAL A 483 14.28 8.00 -9.31
N VAL A 484 14.12 7.42 -8.12
CA VAL A 484 14.76 7.90 -6.89
C VAL A 484 15.41 6.73 -6.16
N LYS A 485 16.74 6.66 -6.27
CA LYS A 485 17.56 5.60 -5.67
C LYS A 485 18.54 6.15 -4.64
N TYR A 486 18.59 5.50 -3.49
CA TYR A 486 19.57 5.72 -2.42
C TYR A 486 19.68 7.19 -1.93
N ALA A 487 18.54 7.85 -1.71
CA ALA A 487 18.45 9.19 -1.11
C ALA A 487 17.91 9.16 0.33
N GLU A 488 18.36 10.10 1.16
CA GLU A 488 17.94 10.31 2.56
C GLU A 488 17.02 11.53 2.66
N PHE A 489 15.91 11.40 3.40
CA PHE A 489 14.90 12.43 3.65
C PHE A 489 14.82 12.68 5.16
N ASP A 490 15.64 13.60 5.66
CA ASP A 490 15.89 13.83 7.09
C ASP A 490 15.01 14.97 7.66
N GLU A 491 14.20 14.64 8.67
CA GLU A 491 13.26 15.53 9.38
C GLU A 491 12.26 16.27 8.46
N LEU A 492 11.91 15.68 7.30
CA LEU A 492 11.01 16.27 6.31
C LEU A 492 9.52 16.04 6.59
N GLY A 493 8.67 16.82 5.90
CA GLY A 493 7.22 16.79 5.99
C GLY A 493 6.65 17.81 6.98
N ARG A 494 5.43 18.28 6.72
CA ARG A 494 4.69 19.24 7.56
C ARG A 494 3.19 18.95 7.74
N THR A 495 2.62 17.93 7.09
CA THR A 495 1.29 17.43 7.45
C THR A 495 1.39 16.67 8.78
N ASP A 496 0.87 17.25 9.86
CA ASP A 496 0.87 16.64 11.19
C ASP A 496 -0.30 15.64 11.34
N LYS A 497 -0.01 14.36 11.62
CA LYS A 497 -1.06 13.32 11.84
C LYS A 497 -1.45 13.16 13.30
N SER A 498 -0.71 13.75 14.24
CA SER A 498 -1.01 13.80 15.67
C SER A 498 -2.25 14.63 15.96
N VAL A 499 -2.45 15.71 15.20
CA VAL A 499 -3.72 16.43 15.07
C VAL A 499 -4.46 16.02 13.78
N ARG A 500 -5.63 16.63 13.53
CA ARG A 500 -6.41 16.37 12.31
C ARG A 500 -5.89 17.24 11.16
N SER A 501 -5.79 16.65 9.98
CA SER A 501 -5.38 17.29 8.73
C SER A 501 -6.56 17.56 7.79
N PHE A 502 -6.41 18.55 6.92
CA PHE A 502 -7.48 19.07 6.08
C PHE A 502 -7.08 19.15 4.60
N ASP A 503 -8.07 18.96 3.71
CA ASP A 503 -7.95 19.44 2.34
C ASP A 503 -7.96 20.98 2.37
N VAL A 504 -6.98 21.63 1.75
CA VAL A 504 -6.86 23.11 1.76
C VAL A 504 -8.09 23.80 1.15
N THR A 505 -8.82 23.13 0.26
CA THR A 505 -10.07 23.64 -0.35
C THR A 505 -11.27 23.58 0.59
N SER A 506 -11.18 22.83 1.70
CA SER A 506 -12.21 22.79 2.75
C SER A 506 -12.07 23.91 3.78
N LEU A 507 -10.93 24.64 3.78
CA LEU A 507 -10.65 25.71 4.72
C LEU A 507 -11.30 27.04 4.28
N THR A 508 -11.94 27.73 5.22
CA THR A 508 -12.53 29.06 4.96
C THR A 508 -11.49 30.20 4.98
N SER A 509 -10.34 29.94 5.57
CA SER A 509 -9.15 30.79 5.56
C SER A 509 -7.94 29.90 5.80
N VAL A 510 -6.91 30.05 4.98
CA VAL A 510 -5.61 29.40 5.15
C VAL A 510 -4.71 30.31 5.98
N GLN A 511 -4.01 29.73 6.96
CA GLN A 511 -3.00 30.38 7.81
C GLN A 511 -1.66 29.61 7.66
N PRO A 512 -0.50 30.21 7.97
CA PRO A 512 0.80 29.54 7.81
C PRO A 512 0.92 28.22 8.59
N ASP A 513 0.20 28.10 9.71
CA ASP A 513 0.13 26.94 10.60
C ASP A 513 -1.06 25.98 10.29
N SER A 514 -1.73 26.15 9.14
CA SER A 514 -2.86 25.29 8.77
C SER A 514 -2.39 23.90 8.33
N ASN A 515 -2.73 22.88 9.12
CA ASN A 515 -2.40 21.48 8.84
C ASN A 515 -3.12 20.94 7.59
N VAL A 516 -2.48 21.11 6.43
CA VAL A 516 -2.94 20.70 5.11
C VAL A 516 -2.35 19.34 4.73
N LYS A 517 -3.15 18.47 4.11
CA LYS A 517 -2.75 17.15 3.60
C LYS A 517 -1.75 17.23 2.44
N GLY A 518 -0.98 16.16 2.24
CA GLY A 518 -0.09 16.02 1.09
C GLY A 518 1.22 16.78 1.22
N ARG A 519 1.78 16.94 2.42
CA ARG A 519 3.09 17.56 2.67
C ARG A 519 3.91 16.60 3.54
N TYR A 520 4.32 15.50 2.92
CA TYR A 520 4.95 14.34 3.59
C TYR A 520 6.46 14.32 3.32
N ALA A 521 7.21 13.43 3.98
CA ALA A 521 8.66 13.36 3.76
C ALA A 521 8.98 13.03 2.29
N PHE A 522 8.26 12.07 1.71
CA PHE A 522 8.31 11.72 0.30
C PHE A 522 6.90 11.39 -0.23
N HIS A 523 6.48 11.99 -1.36
CA HIS A 523 5.13 11.82 -1.92
C HIS A 523 5.15 11.74 -3.46
N ILE A 524 4.84 10.58 -4.03
CA ILE A 524 4.43 10.46 -5.44
C ILE A 524 2.94 10.77 -5.51
N HIS A 525 2.58 11.86 -6.19
CA HIS A 525 1.24 12.44 -6.20
C HIS A 525 0.68 12.51 -7.62
N ARG A 526 -0.16 11.54 -7.98
CA ARG A 526 -0.90 11.50 -9.25
C ARG A 526 0.02 11.44 -10.47
N ALA A 527 1.03 10.56 -10.42
CA ALA A 527 1.84 10.23 -11.59
C ALA A 527 0.99 9.50 -12.67
N GLY A 528 0.00 8.71 -12.23
CA GLY A 528 -0.93 7.99 -13.09
C GLY A 528 -0.80 6.47 -12.95
N VAL A 529 -1.93 5.77 -13.10
CA VAL A 529 -2.04 4.30 -12.98
C VAL A 529 -2.14 3.57 -14.33
N GLY A 530 -2.18 4.32 -15.44
CA GLY A 530 -2.47 3.79 -16.78
C GLY A 530 -1.25 3.27 -17.56
N ASP A 531 -0.02 3.56 -17.11
CA ASP A 531 1.17 2.91 -17.61
C ASP A 531 1.64 1.85 -16.62
N GLN A 532 1.38 0.58 -16.95
CA GLN A 532 1.85 -0.59 -16.20
C GLN A 532 3.23 -1.06 -16.66
N GLU A 533 3.71 -0.61 -17.84
CA GLU A 533 5.03 -0.98 -18.40
C GLU A 533 6.16 -0.13 -17.78
N HIS A 534 5.86 1.08 -17.30
CA HIS A 534 6.83 2.03 -16.73
C HIS A 534 6.42 2.56 -15.34
N PRO A 535 6.51 1.74 -14.26
CA PRO A 535 6.28 2.21 -12.90
C PRO A 535 7.34 3.23 -12.44
N ALA A 536 6.93 4.18 -11.58
CA ALA A 536 7.87 5.04 -10.88
C ALA A 536 8.72 4.23 -9.87
N ILE A 537 10.03 4.48 -9.82
CA ILE A 537 10.98 3.66 -9.04
C ILE A 537 11.45 4.40 -7.79
N VAL A 538 11.31 3.76 -6.63
CA VAL A 538 11.74 4.27 -5.31
C VAL A 538 12.55 3.17 -4.62
N GLU A 539 13.87 3.24 -4.69
CA GLU A 539 14.75 2.12 -4.30
C GLU A 539 15.80 2.52 -3.26
N GLY A 540 15.98 1.74 -2.20
CA GLY A 540 17.12 1.92 -1.29
C GLY A 540 17.07 3.17 -0.40
N ASN A 541 15.99 3.95 -0.40
CA ASN A 541 15.92 5.27 0.23
C ASN A 541 15.70 5.19 1.75
N SER A 542 15.89 6.31 2.45
CA SER A 542 15.64 6.45 3.88
C SER A 542 14.78 7.68 4.22
N VAL A 543 13.79 7.50 5.11
CA VAL A 543 13.01 8.59 5.73
C VAL A 543 13.26 8.57 7.23
N TRP A 544 13.57 9.74 7.81
CA TRP A 544 13.79 9.92 9.25
C TRP A 544 12.94 11.08 9.78
N GLY A 545 12.18 10.86 10.85
CA GLY A 545 11.53 11.96 11.61
C GLY A 545 10.40 12.68 10.86
N SER A 546 9.39 11.94 10.39
CA SER A 546 8.21 12.56 9.73
C SER A 546 7.07 12.83 10.73
N PRO A 547 6.51 14.06 10.77
CA PRO A 547 5.34 14.40 11.60
C PRO A 547 4.02 13.85 11.04
N GLY A 548 4.06 13.26 9.85
CA GLY A 548 2.92 12.69 9.15
C GLY A 548 3.27 11.35 8.53
N TRP A 549 2.78 11.10 7.33
CA TRP A 549 3.20 9.92 6.58
C TRP A 549 4.65 10.03 6.10
N GLY A 550 5.32 8.87 5.96
CA GLY A 550 6.71 8.79 5.51
C GLY A 550 6.81 8.81 3.99
N PHE A 551 6.81 7.62 3.38
CA PHE A 551 6.69 7.43 1.93
C PHE A 551 5.21 7.32 1.53
N VAL A 552 4.78 8.12 0.56
CA VAL A 552 3.39 8.18 0.10
C VAL A 552 3.27 7.92 -1.39
N HIS A 553 2.39 7.00 -1.71
CA HIS A 553 2.01 6.51 -3.03
C HIS A 553 0.55 6.94 -3.26
N HIS A 554 0.26 7.77 -4.26
CA HIS A 554 -1.07 8.35 -4.46
C HIS A 554 -1.39 8.37 -5.96
N ASP A 555 -2.45 7.66 -6.38
CA ASP A 555 -3.00 7.69 -7.75
C ASP A 555 -1.90 7.45 -8.83
N SER A 556 -1.07 6.43 -8.59
CA SER A 556 0.14 6.14 -9.38
C SER A 556 0.39 4.63 -9.52
N ASN A 557 1.21 4.26 -10.49
CA ASN A 557 1.92 2.97 -10.53
C ASN A 557 3.36 3.17 -10.04
N ALA A 558 3.79 2.43 -9.03
CA ALA A 558 5.15 2.55 -8.50
C ALA A 558 5.68 1.27 -7.83
N ILE A 559 7.00 1.09 -7.90
CA ILE A 559 7.76 0.04 -7.18
C ILE A 559 8.56 0.72 -6.07
N PHE A 560 8.29 0.34 -4.82
CA PHE A 560 9.08 0.75 -3.65
C PHE A 560 9.88 -0.47 -3.16
N SER A 561 11.18 -0.51 -3.45
CA SER A 561 12.08 -1.61 -3.08
C SER A 561 13.12 -1.19 -2.05
N ASN A 562 13.41 -2.02 -1.04
CA ASN A 562 14.57 -1.82 -0.14
C ASN A 562 14.59 -0.44 0.56
N ASN A 563 13.44 0.16 0.90
CA ASN A 563 13.41 1.48 1.58
C ASN A 563 13.26 1.34 3.11
N ALA A 564 13.78 2.31 3.87
CA ALA A 564 13.70 2.36 5.32
C ALA A 564 13.01 3.62 5.84
N ALA A 565 12.12 3.47 6.83
CA ALA A 565 11.43 4.60 7.47
C ALA A 565 11.52 4.51 9.00
N TYR A 566 11.95 5.59 9.67
CA TYR A 566 12.07 5.69 11.13
C TYR A 566 11.40 6.95 11.71
N ASP A 567 10.83 6.78 12.91
CA ASP A 567 10.15 7.82 13.70
C ASP A 567 9.08 8.58 12.91
N VAL A 568 8.11 7.82 12.40
CA VAL A 568 7.04 8.34 11.55
C VAL A 568 5.73 8.40 12.34
N PHE A 569 5.18 9.60 12.51
CA PHE A 569 3.89 9.78 13.17
C PHE A 569 2.74 9.60 12.17
N GLY A 570 2.09 8.44 12.20
CA GLY A 570 0.89 8.14 11.42
C GLY A 570 1.00 6.79 10.74
N ALA A 571 1.66 6.76 9.57
CA ALA A 571 1.92 5.54 8.81
C ALA A 571 3.21 5.70 7.99
N ALA A 572 4.11 4.71 8.04
CA ALA A 572 5.44 4.80 7.44
C ALA A 572 5.40 4.73 5.90
N PHE A 573 4.58 3.82 5.36
CA PHE A 573 4.32 3.65 3.93
C PHE A 573 2.81 3.69 3.69
N VAL A 574 2.36 4.46 2.69
CA VAL A 574 0.92 4.70 2.45
C VAL A 574 0.56 4.68 0.96
N ALA A 575 -0.40 3.83 0.58
CA ALA A 575 -1.19 3.98 -0.64
C ALA A 575 -2.45 4.80 -0.29
N GLU A 576 -2.56 6.04 -0.80
CA GLU A 576 -3.47 7.07 -0.24
C GLU A 576 -4.94 6.94 -0.66
N THR A 577 -5.25 6.58 -1.91
CA THR A 577 -6.61 6.74 -2.46
C THR A 577 -7.32 5.46 -2.88
N GLY A 578 -6.56 4.41 -3.15
CA GLY A 578 -7.01 3.02 -3.31
C GLY A 578 -7.05 2.49 -4.75
N ASN A 579 -6.61 3.28 -5.74
CA ASN A 579 -6.38 2.83 -7.12
C ASN A 579 -4.88 2.58 -7.43
N GLU A 580 -3.98 2.80 -6.47
CA GLU A 580 -2.54 2.62 -6.66
C GLU A 580 -2.18 1.17 -7.06
N THR A 581 -1.19 1.04 -7.94
CA THR A 581 -0.73 -0.22 -8.56
C THR A 581 0.79 -0.37 -8.42
N GLY A 582 1.32 -1.57 -8.65
CA GLY A 582 2.74 -1.88 -8.49
C GLY A 582 3.03 -2.62 -7.17
N ARG A 583 4.20 -2.41 -6.59
CA ARG A 583 4.77 -3.34 -5.59
C ARG A 583 5.55 -2.63 -4.49
N TRP A 584 5.42 -3.13 -3.28
CA TRP A 584 6.27 -2.80 -2.14
C TRP A 584 7.02 -4.07 -1.71
N ASP A 585 8.29 -4.17 -2.10
CA ASP A 585 9.17 -5.29 -1.78
C ASP A 585 10.27 -4.89 -0.79
N HIS A 586 10.51 -5.74 0.20
CA HIS A 586 11.63 -5.63 1.13
C HIS A 586 11.84 -4.24 1.76
N ASN A 587 10.78 -3.57 2.20
CA ASN A 587 10.89 -2.29 2.92
C ASN A 587 10.82 -2.50 4.44
N ILE A 588 11.41 -1.60 5.22
CA ILE A 588 11.32 -1.62 6.69
C ILE A 588 10.68 -0.33 7.26
N ALA A 589 9.71 -0.52 8.15
CA ALA A 589 9.10 0.53 8.94
C ALA A 589 9.41 0.31 10.42
N ILE A 590 10.13 1.25 11.05
CA ILE A 590 10.53 1.18 12.46
C ILE A 590 9.90 2.37 13.20
N LYS A 591 9.35 2.14 14.41
CA LYS A 591 8.85 3.21 15.29
C LYS A 591 7.77 4.08 14.61
N SER A 592 6.71 3.44 14.10
CA SER A 592 5.50 4.18 13.71
C SER A 592 4.63 4.47 14.93
N LEU A 593 4.44 5.75 15.23
CA LEU A 593 3.60 6.23 16.32
C LEU A 593 2.27 6.79 15.78
N GLY A 594 1.29 6.97 16.65
CA GLY A 594 -0.03 7.47 16.25
C GLY A 594 -0.85 8.01 17.41
N VAL A 595 -2.12 8.33 17.16
CA VAL A 595 -3.09 8.69 18.19
C VAL A 595 -3.82 7.45 18.73
N ASP A 596 -4.14 7.48 20.03
CA ASP A 596 -4.83 6.40 20.71
C ASP A 596 -6.32 6.35 20.34
N HIS A 597 -6.65 5.64 19.27
CA HIS A 597 -8.02 5.32 18.89
C HIS A 597 -8.11 4.07 18.01
N ILE A 598 -9.32 3.68 17.63
CA ILE A 598 -9.53 2.58 16.66
C ILE A 598 -9.34 3.07 15.22
N THR A 599 -8.70 2.25 14.38
CA THR A 599 -8.44 2.51 12.95
C THR A 599 -9.69 2.93 12.17
N LYS A 600 -10.85 2.34 12.54
CA LYS A 600 -12.16 2.55 11.89
C LYS A 600 -12.98 3.70 12.47
N ASP A 601 -12.35 4.73 13.03
CA ASP A 601 -13.05 5.84 13.67
C ASP A 601 -14.01 6.60 12.74
N GLY A 602 -15.18 6.96 13.26
CA GLY A 602 -16.23 7.60 12.47
C GLY A 602 -15.92 9.03 12.02
N ALA A 603 -15.12 9.79 12.77
CA ALA A 603 -14.73 11.16 12.41
C ALA A 603 -13.58 11.17 11.41
N ASP A 604 -12.53 10.39 11.64
CA ASP A 604 -11.37 10.28 10.74
C ASP A 604 -11.76 9.64 9.38
N VAL A 605 -12.61 8.60 9.38
CA VAL A 605 -13.22 8.03 8.15
C VAL A 605 -14.07 9.06 7.39
N SER A 606 -14.86 9.88 8.09
CA SER A 606 -15.64 10.95 7.47
C SER A 606 -14.77 12.12 6.99
N ALA A 607 -13.54 12.25 7.48
CA ALA A 607 -12.56 13.26 7.10
C ALA A 607 -11.66 12.82 5.93
N PHE A 608 -11.67 11.52 5.60
CA PHE A 608 -10.61 10.85 4.84
C PHE A 608 -9.22 11.18 5.41
N ASP A 609 -9.10 11.25 6.74
CA ASP A 609 -7.85 11.57 7.42
C ASP A 609 -7.32 10.31 8.12
N LEU A 610 -6.86 9.40 7.26
CA LEU A 610 -6.59 8.01 7.61
C LEU A 610 -5.12 7.82 8.04
N GLY A 611 -4.74 6.59 8.42
CA GLY A 611 -3.38 6.28 8.87
C GLY A 611 -2.91 7.13 10.04
N ARG A 612 -3.78 7.42 11.02
CA ARG A 612 -3.46 8.24 12.20
C ARG A 612 -3.11 7.42 13.45
N THR A 613 -3.39 6.11 13.45
CA THR A 613 -3.27 5.22 14.62
C THR A 613 -1.88 4.60 14.82
N GLY A 614 -0.91 4.88 13.94
CA GLY A 614 0.37 4.17 13.87
C GLY A 614 0.22 2.94 12.98
N THR A 615 1.02 2.83 11.92
CA THR A 615 0.99 1.72 10.96
C THR A 615 2.32 1.63 10.21
N GLY A 616 2.83 0.42 9.97
CA GLY A 616 3.97 0.24 9.07
C GLY A 616 3.55 0.53 7.64
N PHE A 617 2.65 -0.31 7.12
CA PHE A 617 2.21 -0.30 5.74
C PHE A 617 0.68 -0.13 5.65
N TRP A 618 0.23 1.02 5.14
CA TRP A 618 -1.20 1.36 4.97
C TRP A 618 -1.63 1.23 3.52
N PHE A 619 -2.66 0.43 3.28
CA PHE A 619 -3.23 0.21 1.95
C PHE A 619 -4.68 0.69 1.93
N GLN A 620 -4.95 1.74 1.15
CA GLN A 620 -6.31 2.21 0.88
C GLN A 620 -7.01 1.40 -0.23
N GLY A 621 -6.22 0.66 -1.01
CA GLY A 621 -6.62 -0.23 -2.10
C GLY A 621 -6.07 -1.65 -1.91
N ARG A 622 -5.95 -2.40 -3.01
CA ARG A 622 -5.61 -3.84 -2.99
C ARG A 622 -4.61 -4.31 -4.04
N LEU A 623 -4.29 -3.45 -5.01
CA LEU A 623 -3.46 -3.78 -6.17
C LEU A 623 -1.97 -3.51 -5.96
N VAL A 624 -1.59 -2.88 -4.84
CA VAL A 624 -0.20 -2.82 -4.40
C VAL A 624 0.16 -4.15 -3.74
N GLU A 625 1.08 -4.88 -4.37
CA GLU A 625 1.65 -6.12 -3.88
C GLU A 625 2.58 -5.87 -2.68
N ALA A 626 2.60 -6.75 -1.68
CA ALA A 626 3.41 -6.59 -0.48
C ALA A 626 4.26 -7.84 -0.21
N VAL A 627 5.59 -7.74 -0.40
CA VAL A 627 6.52 -8.89 -0.32
C VAL A 627 7.69 -8.61 0.62
N GLY A 628 7.94 -9.47 1.60
CA GLY A 628 9.17 -9.46 2.41
C GLY A 628 9.41 -8.19 3.25
N ASN A 629 8.37 -7.38 3.50
CA ASN A 629 8.47 -6.13 4.26
C ASN A 629 8.48 -6.39 5.78
N VAL A 630 9.12 -5.53 6.54
CA VAL A 630 9.26 -5.64 8.01
C VAL A 630 8.64 -4.42 8.71
N ALA A 631 7.76 -4.64 9.68
CA ALA A 631 7.14 -3.58 10.48
C ALA A 631 7.43 -3.76 11.98
N ALA A 632 8.25 -2.87 12.56
CA ALA A 632 8.80 -2.99 13.91
C ALA A 632 8.41 -1.83 14.84
N SER A 633 8.24 -2.13 16.14
CA SER A 633 8.02 -1.15 17.22
C SER A 633 6.82 -0.22 17.00
N ILE A 634 5.62 -0.79 16.84
CA ILE A 634 4.38 -0.04 16.54
C ILE A 634 3.39 -0.16 17.71
N PRO A 635 3.59 0.61 18.81
CA PRO A 635 2.92 0.38 20.08
C PRO A 635 1.43 0.78 20.12
N SER A 636 0.92 1.44 19.08
CA SER A 636 -0.46 1.98 19.02
C SER A 636 -1.35 1.31 17.96
N GLY A 637 -0.78 0.70 16.92
CA GLY A 637 -1.52 0.16 15.77
C GLY A 637 -0.86 -1.06 15.12
N ALA A 638 -1.07 -1.25 13.82
CA ALA A 638 -0.73 -2.50 13.14
C ALA A 638 0.60 -2.45 12.37
N GLY A 639 1.20 -3.61 12.09
CA GLY A 639 2.28 -3.70 11.10
C GLY A 639 1.77 -3.38 9.70
N PHE A 640 0.70 -4.07 9.29
CA PHE A 640 0.07 -3.94 7.98
C PHE A 640 -1.43 -3.66 8.14
N THR A 641 -1.97 -2.69 7.39
CA THR A 641 -3.36 -2.24 7.48
C THR A 641 -4.00 -2.12 6.09
N TYR A 642 -4.90 -3.03 5.71
CA TYR A 642 -5.73 -2.91 4.51
C TYR A 642 -7.12 -2.36 4.86
N PHE A 643 -7.36 -1.08 4.58
CA PHE A 643 -8.51 -0.35 5.10
C PHE A 643 -9.37 0.25 4.00
N HIS A 644 -10.66 -0.11 3.94
CA HIS A 644 -11.54 0.26 2.83
C HIS A 644 -12.88 0.82 3.33
N ARG A 645 -12.84 1.75 4.29
CA ARG A 645 -14.02 2.48 4.77
C ARG A 645 -13.84 3.98 4.51
N GLY A 646 -14.81 4.59 3.86
CA GLY A 646 -14.79 6.00 3.50
C GLY A 646 -16.19 6.45 3.07
N ALA A 647 -16.30 7.69 2.60
CA ALA A 647 -17.36 8.06 1.67
C ALA A 647 -16.86 7.73 0.26
N ASP A 648 -17.68 7.05 -0.55
CA ASP A 648 -17.28 6.52 -1.87
C ASP A 648 -16.75 7.59 -2.84
N ALA A 649 -17.06 8.87 -2.60
CA ALA A 649 -16.61 10.02 -3.39
C ALA A 649 -15.15 10.46 -3.10
N ASN A 650 -14.49 9.89 -2.09
CA ASN A 650 -13.11 10.20 -1.72
C ASN A 650 -12.11 9.11 -2.14
N HIS A 651 -12.60 7.92 -2.51
CA HIS A 651 -11.79 6.89 -3.17
C HIS A 651 -11.72 7.20 -4.66
N ILE A 652 -10.56 6.98 -5.28
CA ILE A 652 -10.45 6.98 -6.74
C ILE A 652 -10.86 5.57 -7.22
N PRO A 653 -11.83 5.42 -8.12
CA PRO A 653 -12.19 4.12 -8.66
C PRO A 653 -11.02 3.47 -9.41
N ILE A 654 -10.91 2.14 -9.31
CA ILE A 654 -9.97 1.35 -10.12
C ILE A 654 -10.52 1.24 -11.53
N ASP A 655 -9.69 1.42 -12.56
CA ASP A 655 -9.96 0.92 -13.90
C ASP A 655 -9.50 -0.54 -13.98
N PRO A 656 -10.39 -1.53 -14.19
CA PRO A 656 -10.04 -2.92 -14.38
C PRO A 656 -8.93 -3.18 -15.39
N HIS A 657 -8.82 -2.36 -16.45
CA HIS A 657 -7.86 -2.55 -17.53
C HIS A 657 -6.41 -2.21 -17.14
N ASN A 658 -6.20 -1.63 -15.95
CA ASN A 658 -4.88 -1.46 -15.34
C ASN A 658 -4.54 -2.61 -14.37
N THR A 659 -5.16 -3.78 -14.53
CA THR A 659 -4.91 -4.98 -13.73
C THR A 659 -4.66 -6.19 -14.63
N ASN A 660 -3.91 -7.18 -14.14
CA ASN A 660 -3.64 -8.42 -14.87
C ASN A 660 -4.85 -9.37 -14.99
N LEU A 661 -5.94 -9.10 -14.26
CA LEU A 661 -7.20 -9.88 -14.24
C LEU A 661 -8.42 -8.95 -14.45
N PRO A 662 -8.50 -8.23 -15.58
CA PRO A 662 -9.54 -7.21 -15.84
C PRO A 662 -10.95 -7.82 -15.94
N ASP A 663 -11.02 -9.11 -16.26
CA ASP A 663 -12.21 -9.92 -16.44
C ASP A 663 -12.80 -10.42 -15.11
N ALA A 664 -11.97 -10.64 -14.07
CA ALA A 664 -12.43 -10.83 -12.70
C ALA A 664 -13.21 -9.62 -12.19
N LEU A 665 -12.84 -8.44 -12.68
CA LEU A 665 -13.47 -7.14 -12.44
C LEU A 665 -14.47 -6.76 -13.56
N ARG A 666 -14.83 -7.74 -14.39
CA ARG A 666 -15.93 -7.74 -15.38
C ARG A 666 -15.82 -6.71 -16.50
N TYR A 667 -14.60 -6.23 -16.79
CA TYR A 667 -14.29 -5.20 -17.81
C TYR A 667 -15.13 -3.91 -17.71
N LEU A 668 -15.60 -3.57 -16.51
CA LEU A 668 -16.38 -2.37 -16.24
C LEU A 668 -15.52 -1.09 -16.44
N ASP A 669 -16.14 0.05 -16.78
CA ASP A 669 -15.38 1.30 -16.95
C ASP A 669 -14.79 1.84 -15.64
N SER A 670 -15.19 1.28 -14.49
CA SER A 670 -14.52 1.41 -13.20
C SER A 670 -15.12 0.46 -12.15
N VAL A 671 -14.34 0.12 -11.12
CA VAL A 671 -14.77 -0.65 -9.94
C VAL A 671 -14.33 0.02 -8.63
N ARG A 672 -14.92 -0.43 -7.51
CA ARG A 672 -14.58 0.05 -6.16
C ARG A 672 -13.17 -0.42 -5.76
N THR A 673 -12.43 0.40 -5.02
CA THR A 673 -11.10 0.08 -4.45
C THR A 673 -11.06 -1.17 -3.57
N ASN A 674 -12.23 -1.66 -3.15
CA ASN A 674 -12.40 -2.85 -2.33
C ASN A 674 -13.03 -4.04 -3.10
N ALA A 675 -13.17 -3.98 -4.43
CA ALA A 675 -13.68 -5.09 -5.23
C ALA A 675 -12.64 -6.22 -5.44
N PRO A 676 -11.37 -5.94 -5.81
CA PRO A 676 -10.39 -6.99 -6.07
C PRO A 676 -10.10 -7.89 -4.85
N ASN A 677 -9.47 -9.04 -5.06
CA ASN A 677 -8.66 -9.67 -4.02
C ASN A 677 -7.43 -8.80 -3.68
N ILE A 678 -6.76 -9.08 -2.56
CA ILE A 678 -5.35 -8.69 -2.41
C ILE A 678 -4.55 -9.62 -3.33
N THR A 679 -3.74 -9.06 -4.23
CA THR A 679 -3.03 -9.84 -5.26
C THR A 679 -1.94 -10.71 -4.64
N ILE A 680 -0.97 -10.09 -3.97
CA ILE A 680 0.15 -10.76 -3.30
C ILE A 680 0.36 -10.14 -1.92
N PHE A 681 0.43 -10.99 -0.90
CA PHE A 681 0.93 -10.66 0.43
C PHE A 681 1.78 -11.83 0.92
N LEU A 682 3.10 -11.69 0.83
CA LEU A 682 4.06 -12.81 0.92
C LEU A 682 5.20 -12.48 1.90
N ASN A 683 5.50 -13.39 2.83
CA ASN A 683 6.71 -13.38 3.68
C ASN A 683 6.95 -12.07 4.47
N ASN A 684 5.91 -11.28 4.72
CA ASN A 684 6.00 -10.05 5.52
C ASN A 684 6.16 -10.38 7.02
N GLU A 685 6.88 -9.55 7.78
CA GLU A 685 7.15 -9.74 9.21
C GLU A 685 6.69 -8.53 10.06
N SER A 686 6.06 -8.80 11.20
CA SER A 686 5.67 -7.78 12.20
C SER A 686 6.28 -8.05 13.57
N ILE A 687 6.93 -7.05 14.16
CA ILE A 687 7.67 -7.13 15.42
C ILE A 687 7.16 -6.07 16.40
N ALA A 688 6.82 -6.46 17.63
CA ALA A 688 6.45 -5.52 18.70
C ALA A 688 5.30 -4.54 18.34
N THR A 689 4.26 -5.03 17.64
CA THR A 689 3.09 -4.23 17.20
C THR A 689 1.80 -4.56 17.98
N GLN A 690 0.80 -3.67 18.03
CA GLN A 690 -0.50 -4.04 18.62
C GLN A 690 -1.20 -5.13 17.79
N THR A 691 -1.15 -5.02 16.47
CA THR A 691 -1.70 -6.02 15.53
C THR A 691 -0.65 -6.35 14.47
N GLY A 692 -0.44 -7.62 14.12
CA GLY A 692 0.42 -7.99 13.00
C GLY A 692 -0.14 -7.46 11.68
N LEU A 693 -1.32 -7.96 11.30
CA LEU A 693 -2.06 -7.61 10.09
C LEU A 693 -3.54 -7.29 10.42
N GLU A 694 -4.02 -6.11 10.01
CA GLU A 694 -5.42 -5.67 10.16
C GLU A 694 -6.07 -5.48 8.78
N ILE A 695 -7.22 -6.10 8.54
CA ILE A 695 -7.99 -5.98 7.29
C ILE A 695 -9.44 -5.63 7.59
N ILE A 696 -9.88 -4.45 7.12
CA ILE A 696 -11.22 -3.92 7.36
C ILE A 696 -11.79 -3.39 6.04
N LYS A 697 -12.89 -3.97 5.53
CA LYS A 697 -13.65 -3.38 4.39
C LYS A 697 -14.88 -2.59 4.88
N ALA A 698 -15.53 -1.86 3.97
CA ALA A 698 -16.87 -1.33 4.21
C ALA A 698 -17.97 -2.42 4.25
N ASN A 699 -17.79 -3.50 3.48
CA ASN A 699 -18.70 -4.62 3.38
C ASN A 699 -17.96 -5.89 2.86
N PRO A 700 -18.45 -7.11 3.15
CA PRO A 700 -17.68 -8.34 2.96
C PRO A 700 -17.78 -8.95 1.56
N ARG A 701 -18.49 -8.33 0.62
CA ARG A 701 -18.58 -8.83 -0.76
C ARG A 701 -17.28 -8.65 -1.51
N GLN A 702 -16.99 -9.60 -2.40
CA GLN A 702 -16.03 -9.45 -3.49
C GLN A 702 -16.76 -9.40 -4.84
N ASP A 703 -17.98 -9.94 -4.91
CA ASP A 703 -18.76 -10.13 -6.14
C ASP A 703 -18.03 -11.05 -7.19
N HIS A 704 -17.03 -11.85 -6.74
CA HIS A 704 -16.27 -12.89 -7.50
C HIS A 704 -15.66 -13.96 -6.55
N ASP A 705 -15.25 -15.14 -7.05
CA ASP A 705 -14.68 -16.26 -6.24
C ASP A 705 -13.14 -16.22 -6.06
N LEU A 706 -12.41 -15.28 -6.69
CA LEU A 706 -10.98 -15.06 -6.42
C LEU A 706 -10.72 -14.77 -4.93
N ARG A 707 -9.63 -15.32 -4.41
CA ARG A 707 -9.27 -15.25 -2.99
C ARG A 707 -8.15 -14.26 -2.74
N SER A 708 -8.19 -13.60 -1.59
CA SER A 708 -7.02 -12.91 -1.06
C SER A 708 -6.13 -13.95 -0.37
N LEU A 709 -4.98 -14.25 -0.96
CA LEU A 709 -3.95 -15.12 -0.38
C LEU A 709 -3.04 -14.28 0.53
N LEU A 710 -2.79 -14.78 1.74
CA LEU A 710 -1.90 -14.18 2.72
C LEU A 710 -0.92 -15.27 3.17
N GLU A 711 0.32 -15.24 2.68
CA GLU A 711 1.26 -16.38 2.74
C GLU A 711 2.55 -16.03 3.49
N GLY A 712 3.05 -16.98 4.31
CA GLY A 712 4.34 -16.85 5.02
C GLY A 712 4.37 -15.75 6.10
N PHE A 713 3.20 -15.23 6.50
CA PHE A 713 3.14 -14.07 7.39
C PHE A 713 3.62 -14.41 8.80
N THR A 714 4.63 -13.67 9.26
CA THR A 714 5.22 -13.85 10.58
C THR A 714 4.89 -12.64 11.47
N ALA A 715 4.36 -12.83 12.68
CA ALA A 715 4.13 -11.71 13.61
C ALA A 715 4.37 -12.09 15.08
N TRP A 716 5.39 -11.49 15.70
CA TRP A 716 5.83 -11.84 17.05
C TRP A 716 5.98 -10.65 17.98
N GLU A 717 5.90 -10.94 19.29
CA GLU A 717 5.66 -9.93 20.32
C GLU A 717 4.41 -9.06 20.04
N VAL A 718 3.38 -9.64 19.41
CA VAL A 718 2.14 -8.93 19.06
C VAL A 718 1.00 -9.21 20.05
N LYS A 719 0.06 -8.28 20.17
CA LYS A 719 -1.16 -8.51 20.97
C LYS A 719 -2.26 -9.21 20.17
N THR A 720 -2.38 -8.86 18.89
CA THR A 720 -3.21 -9.58 17.91
C THR A 720 -2.35 -10.02 16.72
N GLY A 721 -2.41 -11.28 16.28
CA GLY A 721 -1.69 -11.72 15.08
C GLY A 721 -2.33 -11.18 13.80
N VAL A 722 -3.51 -11.68 13.46
CA VAL A 722 -4.31 -11.26 12.30
C VAL A 722 -5.71 -10.85 12.76
N HIS A 723 -6.20 -9.67 12.36
CA HIS A 723 -7.58 -9.21 12.57
C HIS A 723 -8.31 -9.01 11.23
N LEU A 724 -9.42 -9.72 11.04
CA LEU A 724 -10.28 -9.56 9.87
C LEU A 724 -11.65 -9.00 10.29
N GLU A 725 -12.16 -7.99 9.58
CA GLU A 725 -13.52 -7.48 9.77
C GLU A 725 -14.20 -7.08 8.45
N TYR A 726 -15.50 -7.37 8.32
CA TYR A 726 -16.33 -7.08 7.15
C TYR A 726 -15.70 -7.58 5.83
N THR A 727 -15.13 -8.79 5.79
CA THR A 727 -14.36 -9.28 4.64
C THR A 727 -14.63 -10.78 4.36
N GLY A 728 -14.33 -11.27 3.16
CA GLY A 728 -14.58 -12.67 2.78
C GLY A 728 -13.69 -13.17 1.63
N HIS A 729 -13.66 -14.49 1.43
CA HIS A 729 -12.75 -15.20 0.50
C HIS A 729 -11.26 -14.97 0.80
N TYR A 730 -10.81 -15.49 1.94
CA TYR A 730 -9.40 -15.42 2.37
C TYR A 730 -8.81 -16.82 2.55
N THR A 731 -7.54 -16.95 2.17
CA THR A 731 -6.70 -18.10 2.52
C THR A 731 -5.47 -17.56 3.23
N ILE A 732 -5.37 -17.85 4.52
CA ILE A 732 -4.19 -17.55 5.35
C ILE A 732 -3.34 -18.80 5.34
N LYS A 733 -2.15 -18.73 4.75
CA LYS A 733 -1.25 -19.87 4.52
C LYS A 733 0.09 -19.66 5.22
N ASP A 734 0.61 -20.71 5.85
CA ASP A 734 1.93 -20.73 6.51
C ASP A 734 2.16 -19.55 7.47
N LEU A 735 1.18 -19.34 8.36
CA LEU A 735 1.16 -18.28 9.37
C LEU A 735 2.00 -18.68 10.59
N ASP A 736 2.90 -17.81 11.07
CA ASP A 736 3.57 -18.00 12.36
C ASP A 736 3.43 -16.78 13.26
N VAL A 737 2.68 -16.92 14.36
CA VAL A 737 2.40 -15.81 15.28
C VAL A 737 2.68 -16.14 16.73
N VAL A 738 3.32 -15.20 17.43
CA VAL A 738 3.72 -15.32 18.85
C VAL A 738 3.23 -14.11 19.63
N ALA A 739 2.47 -14.35 20.70
CA ALA A 739 1.92 -13.31 21.55
C ALA A 739 3.00 -12.59 22.38
N SER A 740 2.81 -11.29 22.64
CA SER A 740 3.65 -10.54 23.56
C SER A 740 3.62 -11.09 24.99
N ASP A 741 4.81 -11.28 25.58
CA ASP A 741 5.02 -11.61 27.00
C ASP A 741 4.74 -10.43 27.95
N THR A 742 4.69 -9.20 27.40
CA THR A 742 4.93 -7.98 28.15
C THR A 742 4.01 -7.79 29.36
N LYS A 743 4.65 -7.79 30.54
CA LYS A 743 4.06 -7.69 31.88
C LYS A 743 3.39 -6.34 32.15
N GLY A 744 2.20 -6.16 31.59
CA GLY A 744 1.35 -4.99 31.80
C GLY A 744 0.22 -4.84 30.78
N ILE A 745 0.38 -5.41 29.58
CA ILE A 745 -0.62 -5.35 28.50
C ILE A 745 -1.84 -6.22 28.83
N GLY A 746 -1.66 -7.26 29.67
CA GLY A 746 -2.73 -8.07 30.22
C GLY A 746 -3.15 -9.19 29.26
N ASN A 747 -2.52 -10.36 29.42
CA ASN A 747 -2.68 -11.51 28.52
C ASN A 747 -4.14 -11.88 28.20
N ASN A 748 -5.09 -11.70 29.13
CA ASN A 748 -6.53 -11.99 29.00
C ASN A 748 -7.25 -11.46 27.73
N PHE A 749 -6.61 -10.64 26.89
CA PHE A 749 -7.17 -10.07 25.67
C PHE A 749 -6.27 -10.22 24.42
N THR A 750 -5.24 -11.08 24.44
CA THR A 750 -4.43 -11.37 23.24
C THR A 750 -5.09 -12.45 22.36
N VAL A 751 -5.04 -12.28 21.03
CA VAL A 751 -5.69 -13.16 20.05
C VAL A 751 -4.78 -13.48 18.86
N GLY A 752 -4.58 -14.76 18.53
CA GLY A 752 -3.75 -15.15 17.38
C GLY A 752 -4.38 -14.76 16.04
N VAL A 753 -5.56 -15.33 15.75
CA VAL A 753 -6.38 -14.96 14.57
C VAL A 753 -7.78 -14.55 15.05
N ASP A 754 -8.18 -13.32 14.77
CA ASP A 754 -9.48 -12.76 15.14
C ASP A 754 -10.39 -12.61 13.91
N LEU A 755 -11.27 -13.59 13.71
CA LEU A 755 -12.30 -13.57 12.67
C LEU A 755 -13.53 -12.81 13.23
N PHE A 756 -13.48 -11.49 13.11
CA PHE A 756 -14.38 -10.57 13.80
C PHE A 756 -15.71 -10.36 13.05
N ASN A 757 -16.35 -9.20 13.18
CA ASN A 757 -17.69 -8.97 12.63
C ASN A 757 -17.76 -9.22 11.12
N ASN A 758 -18.78 -9.94 10.67
CA ASN A 758 -19.11 -10.15 9.26
C ASN A 758 -17.96 -10.72 8.39
N VAL A 759 -17.13 -11.60 8.96
CA VAL A 759 -16.13 -12.39 8.22
C VAL A 759 -16.73 -13.72 7.74
N PHE A 760 -16.54 -14.12 6.48
CA PHE A 760 -17.05 -15.39 5.93
C PHE A 760 -16.08 -16.05 4.93
N ASP A 761 -16.24 -17.36 4.68
CA ASP A 761 -15.42 -18.17 3.74
C ASP A 761 -13.90 -17.95 3.87
N VAL A 762 -13.38 -18.23 5.08
CA VAL A 762 -11.94 -18.16 5.41
C VAL A 762 -11.38 -19.56 5.61
N VAL A 763 -10.19 -19.79 5.06
CA VAL A 763 -9.35 -20.94 5.35
C VAL A 763 -8.06 -20.48 6.03
N VAL A 764 -7.62 -21.25 7.03
CA VAL A 764 -6.28 -21.14 7.63
C VAL A 764 -5.57 -22.46 7.40
N ASN A 765 -4.44 -22.45 6.69
CA ASN A 765 -3.73 -23.64 6.20
C ASN A 765 -2.24 -23.58 6.58
N GLY A 766 -1.79 -24.46 7.48
CA GLY A 766 -0.47 -24.35 8.09
C GLY A 766 -0.39 -23.12 8.98
N ALA A 767 -0.56 -23.28 10.30
CA ALA A 767 -0.45 -22.15 11.21
C ALA A 767 0.13 -22.52 12.58
N ASN A 768 1.14 -21.78 13.01
CA ASN A 768 1.68 -21.79 14.36
C ASN A 768 1.13 -20.57 15.11
N ILE A 769 0.45 -20.81 16.24
CA ILE A 769 -0.16 -19.75 17.05
C ILE A 769 0.22 -19.96 18.51
N GLU A 770 1.11 -19.11 19.04
CA GLU A 770 1.80 -19.37 20.32
C GLU A 770 1.54 -18.27 21.37
N GLY A 771 1.27 -18.67 22.61
CA GLY A 771 1.20 -17.79 23.79
C GLY A 771 -0.10 -16.96 23.95
N PHE A 772 -0.89 -16.76 22.88
CA PHE A 772 -2.11 -15.95 22.92
C PHE A 772 -3.15 -16.50 23.91
N HIS A 773 -3.88 -15.63 24.63
CA HIS A 773 -4.98 -16.09 25.50
C HIS A 773 -6.08 -16.78 24.70
N THR A 774 -6.40 -16.29 23.50
CA THR A 774 -7.20 -17.00 22.50
C THR A 774 -6.37 -17.29 21.25
N GLY A 775 -6.27 -18.56 20.85
CA GLY A 775 -5.61 -18.92 19.58
C GLY A 775 -6.38 -18.37 18.38
N VAL A 776 -7.60 -18.86 18.19
CA VAL A 776 -8.53 -18.36 17.15
C VAL A 776 -9.84 -17.88 17.78
N ALA A 777 -10.17 -16.61 17.54
CA ALA A 777 -11.45 -16.01 17.89
C ALA A 777 -12.40 -15.97 16.69
N MET A 778 -13.70 -16.15 16.97
CA MET A 778 -14.74 -16.14 15.94
C MET A 778 -15.97 -15.38 16.46
N ALA A 779 -16.35 -14.27 15.81
CA ALA A 779 -17.43 -13.40 16.24
C ALA A 779 -18.84 -13.88 15.78
N LYS A 780 -19.13 -15.19 15.87
CA LYS A 780 -20.37 -15.82 15.36
C LYS A 780 -21.67 -15.48 16.12
N LYS A 781 -21.72 -14.39 16.92
CA LYS A 781 -22.84 -14.09 17.85
C LYS A 781 -23.24 -12.62 17.88
N GLY A 782 -24.56 -12.39 17.82
CA GLY A 782 -25.19 -11.30 18.58
C GLY A 782 -25.51 -10.02 17.82
N VAL A 783 -25.24 -9.91 16.52
CA VAL A 783 -25.69 -8.76 15.71
C VAL A 783 -27.22 -8.70 15.74
N ALA A 784 -27.77 -7.65 16.36
CA ALA A 784 -29.22 -7.42 16.50
C ALA A 784 -29.85 -7.01 15.16
N GLY A 785 -29.98 -7.99 14.28
CA GLY A 785 -30.36 -7.85 12.88
C GLY A 785 -30.15 -9.15 12.09
N LEU A 786 -29.28 -10.06 12.55
CA LEU A 786 -29.04 -11.38 11.97
C LEU A 786 -29.98 -12.47 12.51
N ASN A 787 -31.23 -12.10 12.81
CA ASN A 787 -32.33 -13.04 12.63
C ASN A 787 -32.78 -12.94 11.17
N PHE A 788 -33.36 -14.02 10.64
CA PHE A 788 -33.87 -14.19 9.26
C PHE A 788 -32.83 -14.57 8.19
N MET A 789 -33.32 -15.35 7.23
CA MET A 789 -32.68 -15.78 5.96
C MET A 789 -31.67 -16.94 6.09
N ASN A 790 -32.11 -18.12 5.65
CA ASN A 790 -31.44 -19.42 5.68
C ASN A 790 -30.00 -19.39 5.14
N GLY A 791 -29.01 -19.61 6.02
CA GLY A 791 -27.60 -19.71 5.63
C GLY A 791 -26.67 -19.88 6.83
N LYS A 792 -26.81 -20.98 7.58
CA LYS A 792 -25.94 -21.26 8.76
C LYS A 792 -24.50 -21.54 8.32
N ASP A 793 -24.37 -22.32 7.26
CA ASP A 793 -23.15 -23.03 6.85
C ASP A 793 -22.10 -22.11 6.18
N GLN A 794 -22.38 -20.81 6.07
CA GLN A 794 -21.49 -19.79 5.49
C GLN A 794 -20.50 -19.20 6.50
N TRP A 795 -20.80 -19.37 7.79
CA TRP A 795 -20.03 -18.84 8.92
C TRP A 795 -19.20 -19.92 9.59
N ASP A 796 -19.07 -21.08 8.94
CA ASP A 796 -18.18 -22.17 9.29
C ASP A 796 -16.86 -21.99 8.53
N TYR A 797 -15.74 -22.11 9.23
CA TYR A 797 -14.40 -21.89 8.69
C TYR A 797 -13.65 -23.21 8.55
N ILE A 798 -12.52 -23.19 7.84
CA ILE A 798 -11.72 -24.40 7.60
C ILE A 798 -10.29 -24.18 8.13
N TYR A 799 -9.85 -25.13 8.95
CA TYR A 799 -8.54 -25.12 9.59
C TYR A 799 -7.77 -26.38 9.17
N ILE A 800 -6.66 -26.21 8.47
CA ILE A 800 -5.78 -27.29 8.01
C ILE A 800 -4.45 -27.13 8.77
N ASP A 801 -4.03 -28.16 9.51
CA ASP A 801 -2.77 -28.19 10.29
C ASP A 801 -2.49 -26.94 11.16
N VAL A 802 -3.56 -26.41 11.78
CA VAL A 802 -3.49 -25.26 12.71
C VAL A 802 -3.06 -25.71 14.11
N ASN A 803 -1.80 -25.50 14.42
CA ASN A 803 -1.15 -25.77 15.71
C ASN A 803 -1.23 -24.55 16.65
N VAL A 804 -1.97 -24.69 17.77
CA VAL A 804 -2.07 -23.64 18.80
C VAL A 804 -1.35 -24.09 20.09
N LYS A 805 -0.25 -23.40 20.47
CA LYS A 805 0.54 -23.69 21.68
C LYS A 805 0.33 -22.65 22.78
N GLY A 806 0.28 -23.09 24.03
CA GLY A 806 0.24 -22.22 25.22
C GLY A 806 -1.07 -21.46 25.50
N ALA A 807 -2.05 -21.51 24.59
CA ALA A 807 -3.27 -20.70 24.70
C ALA A 807 -4.23 -21.12 25.83
N THR A 808 -4.99 -20.15 26.37
CA THR A 808 -6.06 -20.43 27.35
C THR A 808 -7.31 -21.00 26.66
N TYR A 809 -7.64 -20.50 25.47
CA TYR A 809 -8.67 -21.02 24.59
C TYR A 809 -8.09 -21.20 23.18
N SER A 810 -7.82 -22.43 22.75
CA SER A 810 -7.28 -22.65 21.40
C SER A 810 -8.23 -22.12 20.31
N PHE A 811 -9.53 -22.29 20.50
CA PHE A 811 -10.59 -21.80 19.61
C PHE A 811 -11.80 -21.35 20.44
N THR A 812 -12.48 -20.26 20.05
CA THR A 812 -13.73 -19.80 20.69
C THR A 812 -14.91 -19.77 19.72
N ASN A 813 -16.14 -19.90 20.22
CA ASN A 813 -17.40 -19.88 19.44
C ASN A 813 -17.49 -20.86 18.25
N ARG A 814 -16.74 -21.98 18.26
CA ARG A 814 -16.85 -23.06 17.27
C ARG A 814 -18.28 -23.54 17.06
N THR A 815 -18.60 -23.86 15.81
CA THR A 815 -19.85 -24.49 15.36
C THR A 815 -19.58 -25.90 14.79
N PRO A 816 -20.61 -26.76 14.65
CA PRO A 816 -20.43 -28.13 14.15
C PRO A 816 -20.02 -28.24 12.67
N GLY A 817 -20.10 -27.16 11.89
CA GLY A 817 -19.64 -27.14 10.50
C GLY A 817 -18.19 -26.69 10.31
N ASP A 818 -17.55 -26.10 11.33
CA ASP A 818 -16.13 -25.73 11.29
C ASP A 818 -15.29 -27.00 11.02
N LYS A 819 -14.59 -27.02 9.89
CA LYS A 819 -13.78 -28.17 9.47
C LYS A 819 -12.37 -28.07 10.07
N PHE A 820 -11.88 -29.21 10.51
CA PHE A 820 -10.51 -29.40 11.00
C PHE A 820 -9.92 -30.56 10.20
N LEU A 821 -8.88 -30.26 9.44
CA LEU A 821 -8.26 -31.11 8.43
C LEU A 821 -6.74 -31.12 8.62
N THR A 822 -6.07 -32.00 7.88
CA THR A 822 -4.62 -32.06 7.69
C THR A 822 -4.28 -31.99 6.20
N ALA A 823 -3.02 -31.75 5.85
CA ALA A 823 -2.54 -31.82 4.47
C ALA A 823 -2.87 -33.18 3.81
N ALA A 824 -2.94 -34.27 4.60
CA ALA A 824 -3.32 -35.60 4.12
C ALA A 824 -4.82 -35.79 3.83
N ASP A 825 -5.68 -34.81 4.16
CA ASP A 825 -7.08 -34.76 3.75
C ASP A 825 -7.29 -33.98 2.44
N LEU A 826 -6.25 -33.29 1.94
CA LEU A 826 -6.27 -32.58 0.66
C LEU A 826 -6.20 -33.56 -0.51
N VAL A 827 -6.71 -33.15 -1.67
CA VAL A 827 -6.51 -33.86 -2.94
C VAL A 827 -6.13 -32.85 -4.00
N GLU A 828 -4.88 -32.94 -4.43
CA GLU A 828 -4.25 -32.15 -5.51
C GLU A 828 -5.01 -32.32 -6.85
N ASP A 829 -4.77 -31.39 -7.77
CA ASP A 829 -5.29 -31.39 -9.17
C ASP A 829 -6.82 -31.55 -9.33
N ARG A 830 -7.60 -31.21 -8.28
CA ARG A 830 -9.06 -31.42 -8.25
C ARG A 830 -9.88 -30.17 -8.55
N LEU A 831 -9.24 -29.01 -8.74
CA LEU A 831 -9.91 -27.73 -8.93
C LEU A 831 -10.74 -27.70 -10.23
N SER A 832 -12.05 -27.52 -10.09
CA SER A 832 -13.00 -27.47 -11.19
C SER A 832 -14.28 -26.70 -10.80
N LEU A 833 -14.87 -25.98 -11.75
CA LEU A 833 -16.16 -25.30 -11.60
C LEU A 833 -17.18 -25.93 -12.56
N THR A 834 -18.27 -26.46 -12.01
CA THR A 834 -19.39 -27.00 -12.79
C THR A 834 -20.58 -26.03 -12.72
N PRO A 835 -21.14 -25.55 -13.85
CA PRO A 835 -22.35 -24.72 -13.82
C PRO A 835 -23.54 -25.45 -13.19
N GLY A 836 -24.39 -24.70 -12.46
CA GLY A 836 -25.58 -25.25 -11.78
C GLY A 836 -26.81 -25.41 -12.68
N PHE A 837 -26.63 -25.30 -14.00
CA PHE A 837 -27.69 -25.18 -15.00
C PHE A 837 -27.40 -26.09 -16.22
N LEU A 838 -28.46 -26.51 -16.91
CA LEU A 838 -28.41 -27.51 -17.99
C LEU A 838 -28.49 -26.93 -19.42
N ASP A 839 -28.70 -25.62 -19.55
CA ASP A 839 -28.62 -24.91 -20.82
C ASP A 839 -27.15 -24.50 -21.04
N THR A 840 -26.58 -24.67 -22.23
CA THR A 840 -25.23 -24.11 -22.51
C THR A 840 -25.24 -22.57 -22.57
N HIS A 841 -26.43 -21.96 -22.53
CA HIS A 841 -26.63 -20.52 -22.67
C HIS A 841 -27.52 -19.94 -21.57
N LEU A 842 -26.96 -19.13 -20.67
CA LEU A 842 -27.75 -18.46 -19.63
C LEU A 842 -28.70 -17.41 -20.21
N LYS A 843 -29.85 -17.20 -19.56
CA LYS A 843 -30.88 -16.23 -19.96
C LYS A 843 -31.18 -15.27 -18.82
N MET A 844 -31.32 -13.97 -19.12
CA MET A 844 -31.60 -12.95 -18.11
C MET A 844 -32.96 -13.15 -17.44
N VAL A 845 -32.97 -13.23 -16.11
CA VAL A 845 -34.16 -13.28 -15.27
C VAL A 845 -34.15 -12.07 -14.34
N ASN A 846 -35.24 -11.30 -14.32
CA ASN A 846 -35.38 -10.07 -13.52
C ASN A 846 -34.29 -8.99 -13.75
N GLY A 847 -33.51 -9.08 -14.82
CA GLY A 847 -32.45 -8.11 -15.18
C GLY A 847 -31.02 -8.54 -14.84
N VAL A 848 -30.81 -9.78 -14.42
CA VAL A 848 -29.48 -10.41 -14.24
C VAL A 848 -29.44 -11.83 -14.81
N TYR A 849 -28.25 -12.34 -15.11
CA TYR A 849 -27.96 -13.77 -15.16
C TYR A 849 -27.48 -14.24 -13.78
N ASN A 850 -27.58 -15.55 -13.50
CA ASN A 850 -27.15 -16.14 -12.23
C ASN A 850 -26.06 -17.17 -12.50
N MET A 851 -24.85 -16.93 -11.97
CA MET A 851 -23.65 -17.73 -12.22
C MET A 851 -23.50 -18.89 -11.22
N SER A 852 -24.56 -19.23 -10.49
CA SER A 852 -24.56 -20.30 -9.50
C SER A 852 -24.09 -21.64 -10.08
N GLY A 853 -23.02 -22.18 -9.50
CA GLY A 853 -22.46 -23.48 -9.83
C GLY A 853 -21.93 -24.23 -8.61
N THR A 854 -21.30 -25.37 -8.86
CA THR A 854 -20.61 -26.19 -7.87
C THR A 854 -19.12 -26.12 -8.15
N LYS A 855 -18.36 -25.52 -7.24
CA LYS A 855 -16.89 -25.63 -7.22
C LYS A 855 -16.52 -26.93 -6.51
N LEU A 856 -15.57 -27.66 -7.08
CA LEU A 856 -14.84 -28.74 -6.44
C LEU A 856 -13.38 -28.31 -6.36
N ASP A 857 -12.80 -28.39 -5.17
CA ASP A 857 -11.42 -28.00 -4.89
C ASP A 857 -10.75 -29.03 -3.97
N SER A 858 -9.51 -28.79 -3.55
CA SER A 858 -8.69 -29.66 -2.70
C SER A 858 -9.37 -30.13 -1.40
N ILE A 859 -10.26 -29.30 -0.83
CA ILE A 859 -11.03 -29.56 0.41
C ILE A 859 -12.51 -29.92 0.18
N GLY A 860 -12.89 -30.05 -1.09
CA GLY A 860 -14.10 -30.76 -1.54
C GLY A 860 -15.10 -29.87 -2.26
N SER A 861 -16.34 -30.36 -2.38
CA SER A 861 -17.40 -29.60 -3.05
C SER A 861 -17.91 -28.42 -2.20
N THR A 862 -18.26 -27.33 -2.87
CA THR A 862 -19.01 -26.18 -2.35
C THR A 862 -19.88 -25.60 -3.48
N ALA A 863 -20.96 -24.90 -3.14
CA ALA A 863 -21.50 -23.91 -4.07
C ALA A 863 -20.42 -22.84 -4.36
N SER A 864 -20.34 -22.36 -5.61
CA SER A 864 -19.53 -21.18 -5.94
C SER A 864 -20.14 -19.93 -5.29
N TYR A 865 -21.43 -19.71 -5.52
CA TYR A 865 -22.18 -18.59 -4.96
C TYR A 865 -22.28 -18.64 -3.42
N LYS A 866 -22.32 -17.46 -2.80
CA LYS A 866 -22.54 -17.28 -1.35
C LYS A 866 -23.75 -16.35 -1.17
N VAL A 867 -24.66 -16.61 -0.21
CA VAL A 867 -25.88 -15.79 -0.06
C VAL A 867 -25.58 -14.32 0.31
N TRP A 868 -24.49 -14.09 1.04
CA TRP A 868 -24.00 -12.74 1.37
C TRP A 868 -23.26 -12.03 0.23
N ASP A 869 -22.71 -12.81 -0.70
CA ASP A 869 -21.84 -12.38 -1.80
C ASP A 869 -22.25 -13.16 -3.07
N PRO A 870 -23.38 -12.76 -3.67
CA PRO A 870 -24.05 -13.56 -4.70
C PRO A 870 -23.63 -13.10 -6.10
N ASP A 871 -23.05 -14.02 -6.84
CA ASP A 871 -22.52 -13.77 -8.18
C ASP A 871 -23.62 -13.69 -9.25
N TYR A 872 -23.73 -12.51 -9.87
CA TYR A 872 -24.77 -12.15 -10.85
C TYR A 872 -24.20 -11.22 -11.92
N ILE A 873 -24.39 -11.56 -13.20
CA ILE A 873 -24.07 -10.67 -14.32
C ILE A 873 -25.28 -9.78 -14.61
N ASN A 874 -25.12 -8.47 -14.47
CA ASN A 874 -26.10 -7.46 -14.81
C ASN A 874 -25.83 -6.82 -16.18
N ALA A 875 -26.71 -5.91 -16.61
CA ALA A 875 -26.66 -5.30 -17.94
C ALA A 875 -25.41 -4.43 -18.22
N ALA A 876 -24.66 -4.03 -17.19
CA ALA A 876 -23.39 -3.30 -17.31
C ALA A 876 -22.18 -4.24 -17.44
N GLU A 877 -22.10 -5.34 -16.67
CA GLU A 877 -21.08 -6.38 -16.88
C GLU A 877 -21.25 -7.05 -18.25
N LEU A 878 -22.49 -7.36 -18.65
CA LEU A 878 -22.81 -7.83 -20.00
C LEU A 878 -22.32 -6.84 -21.07
N ARG A 879 -22.35 -5.53 -20.79
CA ARG A 879 -21.83 -4.51 -21.71
C ARG A 879 -20.30 -4.59 -21.78
N GLY A 880 -19.62 -4.60 -20.64
CA GLY A 880 -18.16 -4.65 -20.55
C GLY A 880 -17.56 -5.84 -21.30
N SER A 881 -18.11 -7.04 -21.10
CA SER A 881 -17.69 -8.23 -21.85
C SER A 881 -18.00 -8.12 -23.35
N ILE A 882 -19.17 -7.62 -23.76
CA ILE A 882 -19.48 -7.42 -25.19
C ILE A 882 -18.55 -6.37 -25.84
N GLU A 883 -18.11 -5.36 -25.10
CA GLU A 883 -17.14 -4.36 -25.58
C GLU A 883 -15.71 -4.90 -25.71
N GLN A 884 -15.31 -5.83 -24.84
CA GLN A 884 -14.02 -6.49 -24.89
C GLN A 884 -13.99 -7.64 -25.92
N ASN A 885 -14.84 -8.64 -25.69
CA ASN A 885 -14.80 -9.95 -26.33
C ASN A 885 -15.70 -10.02 -27.58
N GLY A 886 -16.56 -9.03 -27.80
CA GLY A 886 -17.51 -9.01 -28.92
C GLY A 886 -18.72 -9.91 -28.69
N TYR A 887 -19.25 -10.48 -29.78
CA TYR A 887 -20.37 -11.43 -29.71
C TYR A 887 -20.38 -12.41 -30.88
N TRP A 888 -21.00 -13.57 -30.65
CA TRP A 888 -21.19 -14.65 -31.63
C TRP A 888 -22.68 -14.86 -31.93
N THR A 889 -22.97 -15.63 -32.97
CA THR A 889 -24.28 -16.24 -33.22
C THR A 889 -24.18 -17.76 -33.04
N THR A 890 -25.18 -18.41 -32.46
CA THR A 890 -25.28 -19.87 -32.35
C THR A 890 -25.87 -20.51 -33.61
N GLN A 891 -25.80 -21.84 -33.74
CA GLN A 891 -26.38 -22.54 -34.91
C GLN A 891 -27.89 -22.36 -35.06
N ASP A 892 -28.62 -22.11 -33.96
CA ASP A 892 -30.06 -21.80 -33.95
C ASP A 892 -30.38 -20.29 -34.08
N GLY A 893 -29.37 -19.44 -34.28
CA GLY A 893 -29.54 -18.02 -34.59
C GLY A 893 -29.72 -17.08 -33.38
N ARG A 894 -29.47 -17.57 -32.15
CA ARG A 894 -29.38 -16.70 -30.97
C ARG A 894 -28.05 -15.94 -30.99
N ARG A 895 -28.04 -14.73 -30.46
CA ARG A 895 -26.81 -13.94 -30.25
C ARG A 895 -26.30 -14.21 -28.84
N VAL A 896 -25.00 -14.43 -28.68
CA VAL A 896 -24.41 -14.79 -27.39
C VAL A 896 -23.17 -13.96 -27.11
N ALA A 897 -23.01 -13.59 -25.84
CA ALA A 897 -21.80 -13.00 -25.30
C ALA A 897 -21.10 -14.05 -24.45
N MET A 898 -19.77 -13.99 -24.40
CA MET A 898 -18.99 -14.72 -23.41
C MET A 898 -19.03 -13.99 -22.07
N ILE A 899 -18.87 -14.71 -20.97
CA ILE A 899 -18.62 -14.21 -19.62
C ILE A 899 -17.56 -15.12 -19.03
N GLU A 900 -16.45 -14.56 -18.56
CA GLU A 900 -15.41 -15.32 -17.89
C GLU A 900 -15.59 -15.31 -16.37
N GLU A 901 -15.37 -16.47 -15.76
CA GLU A 901 -15.36 -16.67 -14.33
C GLU A 901 -14.02 -17.27 -13.89
N TYR A 902 -13.49 -16.77 -12.77
CA TYR A 902 -12.44 -17.46 -12.04
C TYR A 902 -13.03 -18.31 -10.92
N ALA A 903 -12.46 -19.48 -10.71
CA ALA A 903 -12.67 -20.28 -9.52
C ALA A 903 -11.33 -20.57 -8.85
N ALA A 904 -11.27 -20.40 -7.54
CA ALA A 904 -10.03 -20.50 -6.78
C ALA A 904 -10.08 -21.61 -5.72
N ASP A 905 -9.03 -22.42 -5.62
CA ASP A 905 -8.88 -23.43 -4.57
C ASP A 905 -8.84 -22.75 -3.20
N ARG A 906 -9.62 -23.28 -2.26
CA ARG A 906 -9.75 -22.68 -0.92
C ARG A 906 -8.54 -22.93 -0.01
N ALA A 907 -7.75 -23.98 -0.22
CA ALA A 907 -6.60 -24.31 0.62
C ALA A 907 -5.27 -23.81 0.06
N THR A 908 -5.07 -23.88 -1.26
CA THR A 908 -3.82 -23.46 -1.91
C THR A 908 -3.87 -22.03 -2.47
N GLY A 909 -5.04 -21.58 -2.94
CA GLY A 909 -5.18 -20.32 -3.69
C GLY A 909 -4.96 -20.48 -5.21
N ASP A 910 -4.86 -21.71 -5.72
CA ASP A 910 -4.72 -21.96 -7.17
C ASP A 910 -5.96 -21.51 -7.93
N VAL A 911 -5.76 -20.95 -9.12
CA VAL A 911 -6.84 -20.38 -9.95
C VAL A 911 -7.02 -21.19 -11.24
N ILE A 912 -8.28 -21.40 -11.62
CA ILE A 912 -8.72 -21.71 -12.99
C ILE A 912 -9.62 -20.58 -13.51
N LYS A 913 -9.62 -20.40 -14.83
CA LYS A 913 -10.55 -19.54 -15.59
C LYS A 913 -11.50 -20.44 -16.40
N VAL A 914 -12.78 -20.07 -16.51
CA VAL A 914 -13.75 -20.75 -17.38
C VAL A 914 -14.66 -19.75 -18.07
N ALA A 915 -15.04 -20.04 -19.32
CA ALA A 915 -15.98 -19.22 -20.09
C ALA A 915 -17.41 -19.79 -20.03
N TYR A 916 -18.39 -18.89 -19.98
CA TYR A 916 -19.81 -19.19 -20.13
C TYR A 916 -20.43 -18.34 -21.24
N PHE A 917 -21.30 -18.93 -22.05
CA PHE A 917 -22.09 -18.18 -23.02
C PHE A 917 -23.44 -17.76 -22.45
N VAL A 918 -23.83 -16.52 -22.72
CA VAL A 918 -25.07 -15.92 -22.22
C VAL A 918 -25.87 -15.30 -23.38
N GLU A 919 -27.17 -15.59 -23.43
CA GLU A 919 -28.03 -15.13 -24.53
C GLU A 919 -28.23 -13.60 -24.44
N ILE A 920 -27.71 -12.87 -25.43
CA ILE A 920 -27.86 -11.42 -25.55
C ILE A 920 -29.32 -11.11 -25.89
N PRO A 921 -30.08 -10.46 -24.99
CA PRO A 921 -31.51 -10.26 -25.19
C PRO A 921 -31.82 -9.57 -26.52
N SER A 922 -32.90 -9.96 -27.20
CA SER A 922 -33.31 -9.36 -28.48
C SER A 922 -33.62 -7.85 -28.38
N THR A 923 -33.90 -7.37 -27.17
CA THR A 923 -34.06 -5.95 -26.81
C THR A 923 -32.73 -5.20 -26.66
N TYR A 924 -31.61 -5.90 -26.49
CA TYR A 924 -30.29 -5.31 -26.32
C TYR A 924 -29.75 -4.77 -27.66
N LYS A 925 -29.30 -3.51 -27.64
CA LYS A 925 -28.90 -2.75 -28.84
C LYS A 925 -27.41 -2.89 -29.11
N LEU A 926 -27.03 -3.83 -29.97
CA LEU A 926 -25.67 -4.01 -30.49
C LEU A 926 -25.28 -2.95 -31.54
N ALA A 927 -25.69 -1.69 -31.34
CA ALA A 927 -25.47 -0.59 -32.30
C ALA A 927 -24.78 0.60 -31.61
N ALA A 928 -23.98 1.34 -32.38
CA ALA A 928 -23.20 2.48 -31.88
C ALA A 928 -24.08 3.47 -31.08
N GLY A 929 -23.58 3.87 -29.91
CA GLY A 929 -24.31 4.68 -28.92
C GLY A 929 -24.95 3.86 -27.78
N GLY A 930 -24.78 2.53 -27.75
CA GLY A 930 -25.05 1.68 -26.58
C GLY A 930 -23.81 1.28 -25.77
N PHE A 931 -22.61 1.63 -26.25
CA PHE A 931 -21.29 1.20 -25.76
C PHE A 931 -20.38 2.40 -25.50
N THR A 932 -19.44 2.29 -24.56
CA THR A 932 -18.65 3.41 -24.03
C THR A 932 -17.18 3.44 -24.48
N ARG A 933 -16.51 2.29 -24.55
CA ARG A 933 -15.09 2.12 -24.92
C ARG A 933 -14.91 1.80 -26.40
N THR A 934 -15.59 0.77 -26.90
CA THR A 934 -15.36 0.18 -28.24
C THR A 934 -16.68 -0.09 -28.99
N THR A 935 -16.58 -0.32 -30.31
CA THR A 935 -17.67 -0.97 -31.05
C THR A 935 -17.41 -2.48 -31.06
N PRO A 936 -18.31 -3.31 -30.50
CA PRO A 936 -18.11 -4.77 -30.43
C PRO A 936 -17.82 -5.41 -31.77
N SER A 937 -16.87 -6.35 -31.79
CA SER A 937 -16.68 -7.26 -32.91
C SER A 937 -17.86 -8.23 -33.02
N TYR A 938 -18.13 -8.67 -34.25
CA TYR A 938 -18.95 -9.85 -34.50
C TYR A 938 -18.02 -11.00 -34.90
N ASN A 939 -17.90 -11.99 -34.03
CA ASN A 939 -16.89 -13.04 -34.13
C ASN A 939 -17.33 -14.19 -35.05
N GLY A 940 -18.62 -14.23 -35.43
CA GLY A 940 -19.16 -15.18 -36.40
C GLY A 940 -20.11 -16.20 -35.78
N LEU A 941 -20.01 -17.44 -36.27
CA LEU A 941 -20.78 -18.59 -35.77
C LEU A 941 -19.95 -19.29 -34.69
N LEU A 942 -20.49 -19.44 -33.47
CA LEU A 942 -19.82 -20.15 -32.40
C LEU A 942 -19.67 -21.64 -32.72
N ASN A 943 -18.45 -22.17 -32.67
CA ASN A 943 -18.20 -23.62 -32.75
C ASN A 943 -18.38 -24.26 -31.37
N GLU A 944 -19.60 -24.68 -31.03
CA GLU A 944 -19.91 -25.44 -29.79
C GLU A 944 -19.24 -26.85 -29.73
N ASN A 945 -18.33 -27.17 -30.66
CA ASN A 945 -17.51 -28.37 -30.71
C ASN A 945 -16.05 -28.02 -31.05
N SER A 946 -15.56 -26.84 -30.63
CA SER A 946 -14.14 -26.49 -30.69
C SER A 946 -13.32 -27.41 -29.77
N LYS A 947 -12.00 -27.27 -29.84
CA LYS A 947 -11.07 -27.91 -28.91
C LYS A 947 -10.18 -26.83 -28.34
N ALA A 948 -10.14 -26.74 -27.01
CA ALA A 948 -9.29 -25.80 -26.30
C ALA A 948 -7.83 -25.80 -26.78
N PRO A 949 -7.15 -24.63 -26.75
CA PRO A 949 -5.75 -24.50 -27.13
C PRO A 949 -4.84 -25.51 -26.43
N ILE A 950 -3.80 -25.95 -27.11
CA ILE A 950 -2.67 -26.63 -26.46
C ILE A 950 -1.67 -25.54 -26.09
N ALA A 951 -1.76 -25.10 -24.84
CA ALA A 951 -0.72 -24.27 -24.22
C ALA A 951 0.42 -25.16 -23.69
N VAL A 952 1.66 -24.66 -23.72
CA VAL A 952 2.87 -25.41 -23.36
C VAL A 952 3.72 -24.59 -22.40
N ASP A 953 4.09 -25.19 -21.27
CA ASP A 953 4.83 -24.47 -20.21
C ASP A 953 6.18 -23.91 -20.69
N ASP A 954 6.46 -22.67 -20.29
CA ASP A 954 7.66 -21.91 -20.64
C ASP A 954 8.72 -21.90 -19.55
N VAL A 955 9.94 -21.53 -19.95
CA VAL A 955 11.07 -21.26 -19.04
C VAL A 955 11.79 -19.97 -19.41
N ALA A 956 12.18 -19.19 -18.41
CA ALA A 956 12.95 -17.96 -18.56
C ALA A 956 14.06 -17.84 -17.49
N SER A 957 15.00 -16.92 -17.71
CA SER A 957 16.06 -16.60 -16.74
C SER A 957 16.34 -15.11 -16.73
N VAL A 958 16.53 -14.52 -15.55
CA VAL A 958 16.76 -13.08 -15.33
C VAL A 958 17.69 -12.89 -14.13
N GLN A 959 18.38 -11.75 -14.02
CA GLN A 959 19.12 -11.40 -12.80
C GLN A 959 18.21 -10.70 -11.78
N GLN A 960 18.50 -10.84 -10.49
CA GLN A 960 17.82 -10.12 -9.41
C GLN A 960 17.76 -8.60 -9.69
N GLY A 961 16.62 -7.95 -9.38
CA GLY A 961 16.39 -6.53 -9.63
C GLY A 961 16.39 -6.10 -11.10
N LYS A 962 16.25 -7.04 -12.05
CA LYS A 962 16.10 -6.79 -13.49
C LYS A 962 14.84 -7.47 -14.03
N SER A 963 14.47 -7.15 -15.28
CA SER A 963 13.27 -7.70 -15.93
C SER A 963 13.59 -8.46 -17.21
N VAL A 964 12.66 -9.31 -17.63
CA VAL A 964 12.72 -10.12 -18.86
C VAL A 964 11.37 -10.10 -19.57
N VAL A 965 11.39 -9.99 -20.90
CA VAL A 965 10.18 -10.05 -21.75
C VAL A 965 10.08 -11.45 -22.38
N ILE A 966 8.90 -12.05 -22.31
CA ILE A 966 8.61 -13.45 -22.63
C ILE A 966 7.44 -13.52 -23.62
N ASP A 967 7.63 -14.20 -24.74
CA ASP A 967 6.59 -14.45 -25.75
C ASP A 967 5.89 -15.79 -25.45
N VAL A 968 4.97 -15.76 -24.50
CA VAL A 968 4.28 -16.94 -23.93
C VAL A 968 3.31 -17.65 -24.88
N LEU A 969 3.26 -17.23 -26.15
CA LEU A 969 2.44 -17.85 -27.20
C LEU A 969 3.30 -18.45 -28.33
N ALA A 970 4.63 -18.40 -28.23
CA ALA A 970 5.55 -18.77 -29.31
C ALA A 970 5.62 -20.30 -29.58
N ASN A 971 5.21 -21.10 -28.60
CA ASN A 971 5.19 -22.56 -28.55
C ASN A 971 3.76 -23.16 -28.66
N ASP A 972 2.74 -22.34 -28.39
CA ASP A 972 1.33 -22.72 -28.30
C ASP A 972 0.63 -22.94 -29.65
N MET A 973 -0.46 -23.70 -29.67
CA MET A 973 -1.29 -23.87 -30.86
C MET A 973 -2.75 -24.24 -30.59
N ASP A 974 -3.64 -23.80 -31.47
CA ASP A 974 -5.01 -24.29 -31.54
C ASP A 974 -5.12 -25.61 -32.36
N PRO A 975 -5.83 -26.65 -31.86
CA PRO A 975 -5.98 -27.93 -32.57
C PRO A 975 -6.88 -27.94 -33.81
N ASP A 976 -7.74 -26.94 -34.03
CA ASP A 976 -8.58 -26.80 -35.24
C ASP A 976 -8.05 -25.73 -36.21
N GLY A 977 -7.10 -24.90 -35.76
CA GLY A 977 -6.41 -23.86 -36.52
C GLY A 977 -6.96 -22.44 -36.29
N ASP A 978 -7.76 -22.23 -35.25
CA ASP A 978 -8.26 -20.91 -34.87
C ASP A 978 -7.16 -20.03 -34.21
N LYS A 979 -7.42 -18.73 -34.10
CA LYS A 979 -6.42 -17.75 -33.63
C LYS A 979 -6.45 -17.62 -32.10
N ILE A 980 -5.37 -18.06 -31.45
CA ILE A 980 -5.19 -17.89 -30.00
C ILE A 980 -4.84 -16.46 -29.57
N VAL A 981 -5.10 -16.13 -28.31
CA VAL A 981 -4.67 -14.93 -27.59
C VAL A 981 -4.31 -15.24 -26.14
N LEU A 982 -3.40 -14.44 -25.58
CA LEU A 982 -3.18 -14.34 -24.12
C LEU A 982 -4.39 -13.64 -23.49
N ASP A 983 -4.92 -14.25 -22.42
CA ASP A 983 -6.27 -13.98 -21.89
C ASP A 983 -6.28 -13.86 -20.35
N GLY A 984 -5.39 -13.00 -19.84
CA GLY A 984 -5.21 -12.78 -18.41
C GLY A 984 -4.03 -13.55 -17.83
N LEU A 985 -3.49 -13.02 -16.73
CA LEU A 985 -2.22 -13.42 -16.16
C LEU A 985 -2.33 -13.44 -14.63
N PHE A 986 -1.94 -14.55 -14.00
CA PHE A 986 -1.98 -14.69 -12.54
C PHE A 986 -0.66 -15.18 -11.97
N SER A 987 -0.02 -14.30 -11.20
CA SER A 987 1.10 -14.61 -10.33
C SER A 987 0.58 -14.88 -8.90
N GLN A 988 1.14 -15.91 -8.25
CA GLN A 988 1.14 -16.02 -6.78
C GLN A 988 2.39 -15.34 -6.20
N HIS A 989 3.49 -15.34 -6.96
CA HIS A 989 4.84 -14.90 -6.58
C HIS A 989 5.50 -14.12 -7.75
N GLY A 990 6.52 -13.29 -7.47
CA GLY A 990 7.10 -12.36 -8.47
C GLY A 990 6.20 -11.18 -8.84
N HIS A 991 6.66 -10.29 -9.74
CA HIS A 991 5.83 -9.23 -10.33
C HIS A 991 5.78 -9.39 -11.85
N VAL A 992 4.59 -9.28 -12.43
CA VAL A 992 4.35 -9.53 -13.85
C VAL A 992 3.38 -8.53 -14.46
N VAL A 993 3.63 -8.17 -15.72
CA VAL A 993 2.81 -7.22 -16.50
C VAL A 993 2.53 -7.83 -17.87
N MET A 994 1.26 -7.83 -18.28
CA MET A 994 0.85 -8.19 -19.64
C MET A 994 1.05 -6.98 -20.58
N ASN A 995 1.95 -7.12 -21.56
CA ASN A 995 2.31 -6.06 -22.49
C ASN A 995 1.26 -5.90 -23.60
N LYS A 996 1.12 -4.68 -24.16
CA LYS A 996 0.13 -4.36 -25.20
C LYS A 996 0.28 -5.12 -26.53
N ASP A 997 1.41 -5.80 -26.75
CA ASP A 997 1.66 -6.61 -27.95
C ASP A 997 1.31 -8.11 -27.79
N GLY A 998 1.00 -8.55 -26.56
CA GLY A 998 0.70 -9.94 -26.21
C GLY A 998 1.84 -10.69 -25.52
N THR A 999 3.01 -10.07 -25.35
CA THR A 999 4.11 -10.61 -24.52
C THR A 999 3.87 -10.33 -23.03
N VAL A 1000 4.66 -10.97 -22.15
CA VAL A 1000 4.66 -10.72 -20.70
C VAL A 1000 6.02 -10.17 -20.27
N THR A 1001 6.03 -9.14 -19.43
CA THR A 1001 7.24 -8.70 -18.72
C THR A 1001 7.20 -9.26 -17.30
N TYR A 1002 8.23 -10.02 -16.91
CA TYR A 1002 8.49 -10.41 -15.53
C TYR A 1002 9.56 -9.48 -14.93
N PHE A 1003 9.36 -9.02 -13.70
CA PHE A 1003 10.32 -8.23 -12.93
C PHE A 1003 10.75 -9.03 -11.69
N ALA A 1004 12.05 -9.28 -11.57
CA ALA A 1004 12.62 -9.90 -10.37
C ALA A 1004 12.76 -8.88 -9.24
N ASP A 1005 12.42 -9.28 -8.01
CA ASP A 1005 12.74 -8.49 -6.81
C ASP A 1005 14.26 -8.27 -6.70
N SER A 1006 14.68 -7.16 -6.09
CA SER A 1006 16.10 -6.79 -5.95
C SER A 1006 16.91 -7.75 -5.07
N ASN A 1007 16.23 -8.55 -4.25
CA ASN A 1007 16.80 -9.42 -3.23
C ASN A 1007 16.36 -10.91 -3.33
N PHE A 1008 15.59 -11.29 -4.36
CA PHE A 1008 15.15 -12.67 -4.56
C PHE A 1008 16.13 -13.45 -5.44
N GLN A 1009 16.38 -14.71 -5.08
CA GLN A 1009 17.12 -15.68 -5.88
C GLN A 1009 16.41 -17.04 -5.79
N GLY A 1010 16.18 -17.70 -6.93
CA GLY A 1010 15.55 -19.02 -6.97
C GLY A 1010 14.73 -19.28 -8.22
N GLU A 1011 13.86 -20.28 -8.16
CA GLU A 1011 12.81 -20.51 -9.16
C GLU A 1011 11.52 -19.80 -8.69
N ASP A 1012 10.90 -19.07 -9.60
CA ASP A 1012 9.60 -18.39 -9.43
C ASP A 1012 8.61 -18.88 -10.51
N VAL A 1013 7.31 -18.85 -10.24
CA VAL A 1013 6.28 -19.39 -11.14
C VAL A 1013 5.07 -18.47 -11.22
N PHE A 1014 4.72 -18.06 -12.44
CA PHE A 1014 3.45 -17.43 -12.75
C PHE A 1014 2.66 -18.23 -13.79
N TYR A 1015 1.35 -18.00 -13.86
CA TYR A 1015 0.42 -18.72 -14.72
C TYR A 1015 -0.24 -17.78 -15.71
N TYR A 1016 -0.48 -18.28 -16.93
CA TYR A 1016 -1.18 -17.55 -17.97
C TYR A 1016 -2.34 -18.37 -18.54
N PHE A 1017 -3.31 -17.67 -19.13
CA PHE A 1017 -4.45 -18.29 -19.81
C PHE A 1017 -4.42 -17.99 -21.30
N VAL A 1018 -4.77 -18.99 -22.11
CA VAL A 1018 -4.78 -18.92 -23.58
C VAL A 1018 -6.18 -19.23 -24.06
N GLN A 1019 -6.76 -18.33 -24.87
CA GLN A 1019 -8.14 -18.42 -25.36
C GLN A 1019 -8.17 -18.56 -26.90
N ASP A 1020 -9.05 -19.42 -27.43
CA ASP A 1020 -9.31 -19.55 -28.88
C ASP A 1020 -10.37 -18.54 -29.40
N ALA A 1021 -10.73 -18.63 -30.68
CA ALA A 1021 -11.77 -17.78 -31.28
C ALA A 1021 -13.21 -18.13 -30.86
N ASN A 1022 -13.41 -19.20 -30.08
CA ASN A 1022 -14.69 -19.74 -29.64
C ASN A 1022 -14.89 -19.64 -28.11
N GLY A 1023 -13.90 -19.14 -27.36
CA GLY A 1023 -13.95 -19.00 -25.92
C GLY A 1023 -13.53 -20.23 -25.12
N ASP A 1024 -12.92 -21.24 -25.75
CA ASP A 1024 -12.25 -22.32 -25.03
C ASP A 1024 -10.92 -21.80 -24.46
N ILE A 1025 -10.64 -22.12 -23.19
CA ILE A 1025 -9.50 -21.59 -22.42
C ILE A 1025 -8.64 -22.72 -21.88
N THR A 1026 -7.32 -22.59 -22.03
CA THR A 1026 -6.30 -23.46 -21.43
C THR A 1026 -5.38 -22.64 -20.52
N LYS A 1027 -4.89 -23.26 -19.44
CA LYS A 1027 -3.91 -22.70 -18.50
C LYS A 1027 -2.54 -23.35 -18.73
N ALA A 1028 -1.48 -22.56 -18.70
CA ALA A 1028 -0.09 -23.01 -18.64
C ALA A 1028 0.71 -22.17 -17.62
N GLN A 1029 1.96 -22.55 -17.37
CA GLN A 1029 2.86 -21.86 -16.45
C GLN A 1029 4.16 -21.41 -17.12
N VAL A 1030 4.80 -20.40 -16.52
CA VAL A 1030 6.15 -19.95 -16.85
C VAL A 1030 7.02 -20.10 -15.61
N ALA A 1031 8.09 -20.89 -15.70
CA ALA A 1031 9.08 -21.01 -14.63
C ALA A 1031 10.27 -20.07 -14.90
N VAL A 1032 10.51 -19.12 -13.99
CA VAL A 1032 11.58 -18.12 -14.11
C VAL A 1032 12.70 -18.45 -13.13
N THR A 1033 13.93 -18.62 -13.62
CA THR A 1033 15.13 -18.68 -12.78
C THR A 1033 15.65 -17.26 -12.54
N VAL A 1034 15.76 -16.87 -11.27
CA VAL A 1034 16.37 -15.60 -10.87
C VAL A 1034 17.79 -15.85 -10.37
N ASP A 1035 18.75 -15.41 -11.19
CA ASP A 1035 20.20 -15.52 -10.99
C ASP A 1035 20.79 -14.27 -10.29
N ILE A 1036 22.05 -14.39 -9.85
CA ILE A 1036 22.89 -13.29 -9.33
C ILE A 1036 23.73 -12.71 -10.48
#